data_AF-A0AAE1CER2-F1
#
_entry.id   AF-A0AAE1CER2-F1
#
_cell.length_a   1.000
_cell.length_b   1.000
_cell.length_c   1.000
_cell.angle_alpha   90.00
_cell.angle_beta   90.00
_cell.angle_gamma   90.00
#
_symmetry.space_group_name_H-M   'P 1'
#
loop_
_entity.id
_entity.type
_entity.pdbx_description
1 polymer ?
#
loop_
_entity_poly.entity_id
_entity_poly.type
_entity_poly.pdbx_seq_one_letter_code
_entity_poly.pdbx_strand_id
1 'polypeptide(L)'
;MEYEEVEKSLWHAFDVLDKSAQAQNTRTSQVHKTKLKVFTNNLGQILGVPHAETIWDKIPEDRVDFDRFLTILNSNLLVGLNKLGDADATVKAQIDELCWMLCEKSYRQRITSFGGTDAPPREEGDKTQAETGGSGESNGAGQKGINSTFSKTDSFKLWKIFNFLCERGEHGKVLQPLRSDIEEAERIAAEICLSIGLPTPKPKISERKNVGCDDTSFLVDFADFVTIVVDQVKQSEEDLTVISPGITEVYSHIVADVVHKGYMVKFGNKLTTWKERWFVLTASALRYFVSSEERDLRGTIILCPECSTQNFPDKPGAKHFRFKLITPNKQYELSAPSLKAKNEWLSDFKKVIAAIGTSKESLQKQALKKRQKEREERRRLTAEEELARCAEREKLLEREKQLEEERQQKKNALDQIEETEQRLQLERQKRAEEEEKRRQETNQLLEEKKKEIEDEKLRFAQIEARLQAEREALVSQGKEALEAEREKREEAEARLKEEEAQLEAERKRLKEVEEERANLQQMVEDERALKRDEEIVRNLQSKILEEEFAKREELERLQAEQGQQLLKEQMSRQELEAAHRAQEEALLNAQAQLEALTMERKEADKNLQEAAEKLRSAEMERQKIEERMKLKEMTSASKLAKPLGVREPDPFITHRGRGAFTEADFCRSPGPVNGTRYNFNHSDQSGQSDFSESDGERSSPAAV
;
A
#
# COMPACT_ATOMS: atom_id res chain seq x y z
N MET A 1 13.86 25.02 -7.56
CA MET A 1 13.66 23.56 -7.49
C MET A 1 14.98 22.81 -7.39
N GLU A 2 15.91 22.87 -8.36
CA GLU A 2 17.23 22.23 -8.14
C GLU A 2 17.99 22.82 -6.93
N TYR A 3 17.87 24.13 -6.75
CA TYR A 3 18.41 24.85 -5.61
C TYR A 3 17.82 24.42 -4.24
N GLU A 4 16.63 23.81 -4.24
CA GLU A 4 15.91 23.37 -3.02
C GLU A 4 16.71 22.33 -2.22
N GLU A 5 17.48 21.47 -2.89
CA GLU A 5 18.33 20.48 -2.21
C GLU A 5 19.53 21.16 -1.52
N VAL A 6 20.01 22.29 -2.04
CA VAL A 6 21.03 23.12 -1.40
C VAL A 6 20.44 23.85 -0.20
N GLU A 7 19.21 24.37 -0.29
CA GLU A 7 18.50 25.01 0.83
C GLU A 7 18.35 24.05 2.02
N LYS A 8 17.99 22.78 1.78
CA LYS A 8 17.93 21.73 2.83
C LYS A 8 19.30 21.49 3.47
N SER A 9 20.35 21.35 2.67
CA SER A 9 21.71 21.14 3.17
C SER A 9 22.21 22.32 4.01
N LEU A 10 21.94 23.55 3.57
CA LEU A 10 22.22 24.77 4.33
C LEU A 10 21.41 24.85 5.63
N TRP A 11 20.15 24.39 5.64
CA TRP A 11 19.31 24.36 6.86
C TRP A 11 19.89 23.41 7.92
N HIS A 12 20.33 22.22 7.52
CA HIS A 12 21.00 21.28 8.43
C HIS A 12 22.25 21.89 9.07
N ALA A 13 23.09 22.56 8.26
CA ALA A 13 24.25 23.27 8.77
C ALA A 13 23.87 24.40 9.75
N PHE A 14 22.78 25.13 9.48
CA PHE A 14 22.29 26.19 10.35
C PHE A 14 21.79 25.67 11.71
N ASP A 15 20.99 24.59 11.75
CA ASP A 15 20.49 24.01 13.02
C ASP A 15 21.62 23.61 13.97
N VAL A 16 22.76 23.14 13.43
CA VAL A 16 23.91 22.68 14.23
C VAL A 16 24.92 23.77 14.61
N LEU A 17 24.78 25.01 14.11
CA LEU A 17 25.77 26.08 14.37
C LEU A 17 25.65 26.68 15.79
N ASP A 18 24.46 26.77 16.40
CA ASP A 18 24.32 27.32 17.76
C ASP A 18 24.32 26.27 18.88
N LYS A 19 25.54 25.89 19.28
CA LYS A 19 25.86 24.92 20.35
C LYS A 19 25.14 25.15 21.71
N SER A 20 24.61 26.34 21.98
CA SER A 20 23.78 26.60 23.16
C SER A 20 22.43 25.88 23.12
N ALA A 21 21.82 25.72 21.94
CA ALA A 21 20.57 24.94 21.77
C ALA A 21 20.84 23.44 21.83
N GLN A 22 21.98 22.98 21.28
CA GLN A 22 22.39 21.57 21.30
C GLN A 22 22.48 20.97 22.70
N ALA A 23 22.81 21.77 23.73
CA ALA A 23 22.89 21.32 25.11
C ALA A 23 21.53 21.00 25.77
N GLN A 24 20.42 21.43 25.17
CA GLN A 24 19.04 21.19 25.64
C GLN A 24 18.24 20.32 24.67
N ASN A 25 18.88 19.78 23.63
CA ASN A 25 18.24 19.17 22.45
C ASN A 25 17.19 20.08 21.76
N THR A 26 17.26 21.39 21.98
CA THR A 26 16.37 22.37 21.33
C THR A 26 16.90 22.72 19.94
N ARG A 27 15.99 23.14 19.05
CA ARG A 27 16.31 23.52 17.66
C ARG A 27 16.82 24.95 17.60
N THR A 28 17.78 25.24 16.72
CA THR A 28 18.37 26.58 16.64
C THR A 28 17.46 27.54 15.86
N SER A 29 16.83 28.49 16.55
CA SER A 29 16.00 29.53 15.93
C SER A 29 16.81 30.68 15.31
N GLN A 30 17.95 31.05 15.90
CA GLN A 30 18.83 32.11 15.41
C GLN A 30 20.30 31.76 15.65
N VAL A 31 21.18 32.07 14.69
CA VAL A 31 22.63 31.87 14.80
C VAL A 31 23.36 33.21 14.89
N HIS A 32 24.43 33.28 15.68
CA HIS A 32 25.26 34.48 15.79
C HIS A 32 26.09 34.73 14.51
N LYS A 33 26.07 35.98 14.03
CA LYS A 33 26.72 36.50 12.82
C LYS A 33 28.16 36.05 12.63
N THR A 34 28.98 36.00 13.68
CA THR A 34 30.37 35.51 13.64
C THR A 34 30.49 34.07 13.13
N LYS A 35 29.52 33.20 13.45
CA LYS A 35 29.49 31.81 12.99
C LYS A 35 29.08 31.72 11.52
N LEU A 36 28.07 32.52 11.13
CA LEU A 36 27.60 32.64 9.76
C LEU A 36 28.72 33.18 8.84
N LYS A 37 29.54 34.13 9.29
CA LYS A 37 30.74 34.60 8.58
C LYS A 37 31.69 33.45 8.22
N VAL A 38 32.08 32.61 9.19
CA VAL A 38 33.01 31.49 8.96
C VAL A 38 32.41 30.48 7.97
N PHE A 39 31.14 30.13 8.13
CA PHE A 39 30.45 29.23 7.19
C PHE A 39 30.34 29.82 5.78
N THR A 40 30.07 31.12 5.68
CA THR A 40 29.94 31.84 4.39
C THR A 40 31.28 31.98 3.66
N ASN A 41 32.41 32.15 4.36
CA ASN A 41 33.74 32.10 3.75
C ASN A 41 34.01 30.72 3.12
N ASN A 42 33.71 29.63 3.84
CA ASN A 42 33.89 28.27 3.32
C ASN A 42 33.01 27.98 2.09
N LEU A 43 31.74 28.45 2.10
CA LEU A 43 30.87 28.42 0.92
C LEU A 43 31.44 29.28 -0.23
N GLY A 44 31.98 30.45 0.08
CA GLY A 44 32.66 31.32 -0.88
C GLY A 44 33.84 30.65 -1.57
N GLN A 45 34.68 29.93 -0.82
CA GLN A 45 35.82 29.18 -1.37
C GLN A 45 35.37 28.08 -2.35
N ILE A 46 34.30 27.33 -2.04
CA ILE A 46 33.71 26.34 -2.95
C ILE A 46 33.17 27.00 -4.23
N LEU A 47 32.57 28.18 -4.10
CA LEU A 47 31.96 28.93 -5.20
C LEU A 47 32.94 29.83 -5.98
N GLY A 48 34.23 29.84 -5.62
CA GLY A 48 35.24 30.72 -6.23
C GLY A 48 35.08 32.20 -5.90
N VAL A 49 34.31 32.54 -4.85
CA VAL A 49 34.04 33.92 -4.39
C VAL A 49 34.91 34.23 -3.16
N PRO A 50 36.05 34.94 -3.32
CA PRO A 50 36.88 35.33 -2.18
C PRO A 50 36.17 36.35 -1.30
N HIS A 51 36.49 36.35 0.00
CA HIS A 51 36.00 37.30 0.99
C HIS A 51 34.46 37.35 1.16
N ALA A 52 33.78 36.22 0.92
CA ALA A 52 32.33 36.12 1.07
C ALA A 52 31.83 36.42 2.50
N GLU A 53 32.67 36.32 3.53
CA GLU A 53 32.37 36.76 4.90
C GLU A 53 32.01 38.26 4.99
N THR A 54 32.47 39.10 4.06
CA THR A 54 32.22 40.55 4.03
C THR A 54 30.77 40.92 3.69
N ILE A 55 29.99 39.98 3.14
CA ILE A 55 28.54 40.14 2.95
C ILE A 55 27.87 40.50 4.29
N TRP A 56 28.34 39.92 5.40
CA TRP A 56 27.80 40.14 6.73
C TRP A 56 28.16 41.50 7.34
N ASP A 57 29.19 42.20 6.86
CA ASP A 57 29.57 43.50 7.44
C ASP A 57 28.52 44.59 7.21
N LYS A 58 27.65 44.41 6.19
CA LYS A 58 26.54 45.29 5.86
C LYS A 58 25.23 44.94 6.60
N ILE A 59 25.21 43.85 7.35
CA ILE A 59 24.03 43.32 8.05
C ILE A 59 24.06 43.81 9.50
N PRO A 60 23.14 44.69 9.95
CA PRO A 60 23.16 45.23 11.31
C PRO A 60 22.83 44.21 12.41
N GLU A 61 22.18 43.11 12.09
CA GLU A 61 21.70 42.11 13.06
C GLU A 61 22.83 41.13 13.48
N ASP A 62 23.15 41.06 14.79
CA ASP A 62 24.17 40.13 15.34
C ASP A 62 23.67 38.69 15.50
N ARG A 63 22.35 38.48 15.60
CA ARG A 63 21.70 37.16 15.54
C ARG A 63 20.70 37.17 14.39
N VAL A 64 20.69 36.10 13.61
CA VAL A 64 19.96 36.00 12.34
C VAL A 64 19.27 34.63 12.27
N ASP A 65 18.00 34.62 11.87
CA ASP A 65 17.21 33.40 11.58
C ASP A 65 17.56 32.78 10.22
N PHE A 66 17.00 31.59 9.92
CA PHE A 66 17.33 30.88 8.69
C PHE A 66 16.80 31.57 7.42
N ASP A 67 15.57 32.08 7.42
CA ASP A 67 14.97 32.69 6.23
C ASP A 67 15.72 33.98 5.83
N ARG A 68 16.13 34.78 6.82
CA ARG A 68 16.99 35.95 6.64
C ARG A 68 18.39 35.56 6.17
N PHE A 69 19.00 34.53 6.77
CA PHE A 69 20.30 33.98 6.35
C PHE A 69 20.26 33.51 4.89
N LEU A 70 19.27 32.71 4.51
CA LEU A 70 19.08 32.18 3.17
C LEU A 70 18.77 33.28 2.16
N THR A 71 18.01 34.31 2.54
CA THR A 71 17.77 35.50 1.70
C THR A 71 19.06 36.26 1.41
N ILE A 72 19.93 36.42 2.41
CA ILE A 72 21.24 37.08 2.27
C ILE A 72 22.14 36.29 1.31
N LEU A 73 22.24 34.96 1.49
CA LEU A 73 23.07 34.13 0.60
C LEU A 73 22.52 34.06 -0.82
N ASN A 74 21.20 33.89 -1.01
CA ASN A 74 20.53 33.94 -2.31
C ASN A 74 20.86 35.23 -3.08
N SER A 75 20.85 36.38 -2.39
CA SER A 75 21.00 37.70 -3.00
C SER A 75 22.45 38.08 -3.35
N ASN A 76 23.45 37.45 -2.70
CA ASN A 76 24.85 37.90 -2.77
C ASN A 76 25.84 36.82 -3.24
N LEU A 77 25.63 35.55 -2.85
CA LEU A 77 26.61 34.48 -3.04
C LEU A 77 26.10 33.39 -4.01
N LEU A 78 24.82 33.03 -3.90
CA LEU A 78 24.26 31.84 -4.54
C LEU A 78 23.57 32.15 -5.89
N VAL A 79 23.50 33.43 -6.27
CA VAL A 79 23.03 33.94 -7.58
C VAL A 79 23.67 33.20 -8.78
N GLY A 80 24.92 32.76 -8.65
CA GLY A 80 25.70 32.12 -9.72
C GLY A 80 25.29 30.69 -10.07
N LEU A 81 24.70 29.93 -9.13
CA LEU A 81 24.49 28.47 -9.27
C LEU A 81 23.66 28.10 -10.50
N ASN A 82 22.56 28.81 -10.72
CA ASN A 82 21.65 28.61 -11.87
C ASN A 82 22.29 28.83 -13.26
N LYS A 83 23.59 29.16 -13.35
CA LYS A 83 24.34 29.37 -14.60
C LYS A 83 25.46 28.33 -14.84
N LEU A 84 25.70 27.40 -13.91
CA LEU A 84 26.91 26.54 -13.92
C LEU A 84 26.80 25.24 -14.74
N GLY A 85 25.61 24.82 -15.17
CA GLY A 85 25.45 23.64 -16.04
C GLY A 85 25.97 22.35 -15.39
N ASP A 86 26.73 21.52 -16.11
CA ASP A 86 27.29 20.28 -15.55
C ASP A 86 28.20 20.51 -14.31
N ALA A 87 28.85 21.68 -14.21
CA ALA A 87 29.67 22.02 -13.04
C ALA A 87 28.83 22.27 -11.77
N ASP A 88 27.56 22.63 -11.92
CA ASP A 88 26.61 22.84 -10.82
C ASP A 88 26.43 21.56 -10.00
N ALA A 89 26.45 20.37 -10.63
CA ALA A 89 26.37 19.09 -9.93
C ALA A 89 27.58 18.83 -9.00
N THR A 90 28.80 19.18 -9.43
CA THR A 90 30.00 19.04 -8.59
C THR A 90 30.02 20.06 -7.45
N VAL A 91 29.61 21.31 -7.73
CA VAL A 91 29.54 22.36 -6.71
C VAL A 91 28.46 22.06 -5.66
N LYS A 92 27.28 21.57 -6.07
CA LYS A 92 26.22 21.08 -5.16
C LYS A 92 26.76 19.99 -4.22
N ALA A 93 27.48 19.00 -4.74
CA ALA A 93 28.08 17.93 -3.94
C ALA A 93 29.12 18.45 -2.91
N GLN A 94 29.95 19.43 -3.29
CA GLN A 94 30.90 20.07 -2.36
C GLN A 94 30.20 20.86 -1.25
N ILE A 95 29.07 21.52 -1.55
CA ILE A 95 28.24 22.19 -0.54
C ILE A 95 27.58 21.16 0.38
N ASP A 96 27.06 20.05 -0.16
CA ASP A 96 26.52 18.94 0.62
C ASP A 96 27.56 18.35 1.60
N GLU A 97 28.79 18.11 1.12
CA GLU A 97 29.91 17.64 1.96
C GLU A 97 30.28 18.64 3.06
N LEU A 98 30.37 19.94 2.75
CA LEU A 98 30.64 20.99 3.75
C LEU A 98 29.55 21.04 4.83
N CYS A 99 28.28 20.98 4.42
CA CYS A 99 27.16 20.97 5.35
C CYS A 99 27.18 19.70 6.22
N TRP A 100 27.38 18.52 5.61
CA TRP A 100 27.46 17.26 6.34
C TRP A 100 28.64 17.22 7.34
N MET A 101 29.81 17.74 6.99
CA MET A 101 30.96 17.80 7.90
C MET A 101 30.69 18.62 9.18
N LEU A 102 29.82 19.62 9.12
CA LEU A 102 29.35 20.35 10.30
C LEU A 102 28.32 19.53 11.12
N CYS A 103 27.49 18.75 10.44
CA CYS A 103 26.33 18.05 11.01
C CYS A 103 26.65 16.66 11.57
N GLU A 104 27.63 15.93 11.01
CA GLU A 104 27.89 14.50 11.24
C GLU A 104 27.96 14.16 12.73
N LYS A 105 28.72 14.95 13.50
CA LYS A 105 28.91 14.71 14.93
C LYS A 105 27.62 14.93 15.73
N SER A 106 26.90 16.02 15.46
CA SER A 106 25.68 16.37 16.20
C SER A 106 24.55 15.38 15.93
N TYR A 107 24.36 14.93 14.69
CA TYR A 107 23.34 13.90 14.40
C TYR A 107 23.73 12.53 14.95
N ARG A 108 25.02 12.13 14.90
CA ARG A 108 25.47 10.90 15.55
C ARG A 108 25.21 10.91 17.05
N GLN A 109 25.40 12.06 17.72
CA GLN A 109 25.03 12.22 19.13
C GLN A 109 23.51 12.09 19.35
N ARG A 110 22.68 12.81 18.58
CA ARG A 110 21.21 12.73 18.66
C ARG A 110 20.68 11.29 18.47
N ILE A 111 21.21 10.55 17.49
CA ILE A 111 20.84 9.15 17.24
C ILE A 111 21.19 8.26 18.45
N THR A 112 22.39 8.42 19.05
CA THR A 112 22.77 7.62 20.22
C THR A 112 21.98 7.93 21.49
N SER A 113 21.45 9.15 21.66
CA SER A 113 20.73 9.54 22.89
C SER A 113 19.33 8.94 23.03
N PHE A 114 18.68 8.52 21.94
CA PHE A 114 17.34 7.90 21.99
C PHE A 114 17.37 6.38 22.27
N GLY A 115 18.52 5.72 22.11
CA GLY A 115 18.66 4.27 22.28
C GLY A 115 18.80 3.77 23.72
N GLY A 116 18.54 4.61 24.74
CA GLY A 116 18.74 4.28 26.15
C GLY A 116 17.51 4.59 27.00
N THR A 117 16.71 3.58 27.33
CA THR A 117 15.54 3.70 28.20
C THR A 117 15.93 3.75 29.68
N ASP A 118 15.52 4.82 30.36
CA ASP A 118 15.28 4.96 31.80
C ASP A 118 16.23 4.27 32.80
N ALA A 119 17.19 5.07 33.29
CA ALA A 119 17.61 5.01 34.68
C ALA A 119 17.83 6.45 35.19
N PRO A 120 17.03 6.96 36.15
CA PRO A 120 17.25 8.30 36.69
C PRO A 120 18.55 8.34 37.51
N PRO A 121 19.30 9.46 37.52
CA PRO A 121 20.46 9.59 38.39
C PRO A 121 20.03 9.51 39.85
N ARG A 122 20.51 8.51 40.60
CA ARG A 122 20.41 8.54 42.07
C ARG A 122 21.43 9.52 42.60
N GLU A 123 20.94 10.55 43.29
CA GLU A 123 21.78 11.34 44.18
C GLU A 123 22.17 10.48 45.38
N GLU A 124 23.46 10.16 45.51
CA GLU A 124 24.06 9.73 46.77
C GLU A 124 25.23 10.66 47.09
N GLY A 125 25.23 11.16 48.32
CA GLY A 125 26.16 12.20 48.76
C GLY A 125 27.14 11.72 49.84
N ASP A 126 28.35 12.25 49.74
CA ASP A 126 29.17 12.70 50.87
C ASP A 126 29.84 11.66 51.81
N LYS A 127 31.18 11.57 51.69
CA LYS A 127 32.17 11.09 52.71
C LYS A 127 32.16 9.58 53.04
N THR A 128 33.25 8.91 53.48
CA THR A 128 34.65 9.29 53.79
C THR A 128 35.55 8.03 53.76
N GLN A 129 36.87 8.18 53.48
CA GLN A 129 38.05 7.42 54.03
C GLN A 129 38.03 5.85 54.04
N ALA A 130 39.12 5.09 53.83
CA ALA A 130 40.56 5.37 53.67
C ALA A 130 41.27 4.25 52.84
N GLU A 131 42.60 4.33 52.76
CA GLU A 131 43.63 3.25 52.76
C GLU A 131 43.18 1.77 52.54
N THR A 132 43.85 0.92 51.75
CA THR A 132 45.28 0.81 51.41
C THR A 132 45.49 0.14 50.02
N GLY A 133 46.74 -0.04 49.57
CA GLY A 133 47.07 -0.50 48.21
C GLY A 133 47.02 -2.02 47.98
N GLY A 134 46.93 -2.41 46.70
CA GLY A 134 47.06 -3.79 46.22
C GLY A 134 47.31 -3.84 44.71
N SER A 135 48.40 -4.46 44.28
CA SER A 135 48.76 -4.60 42.86
C SER A 135 47.98 -5.73 42.19
N GLY A 136 47.34 -5.46 41.05
CA GLY A 136 46.66 -6.49 40.26
C GLY A 136 46.51 -6.10 38.80
N GLU A 137 47.36 -6.66 37.94
CA GLU A 137 47.14 -6.64 36.49
C GLU A 137 45.90 -7.47 36.16
N SER A 138 44.88 -6.83 35.59
CA SER A 138 43.72 -7.53 35.02
C SER A 138 43.19 -6.75 33.83
N ASN A 139 42.64 -7.47 32.85
CA ASN A 139 42.39 -6.92 31.52
C ASN A 139 41.38 -5.77 31.56
N GLY A 140 41.77 -4.64 30.96
CA GLY A 140 40.87 -3.55 30.63
C GLY A 140 39.87 -3.98 29.56
N ALA A 141 38.83 -4.72 29.96
CA ALA A 141 37.66 -5.02 29.15
C ALA A 141 36.83 -3.75 28.92
N GLY A 142 37.37 -2.85 28.10
CA GLY A 142 36.77 -1.57 27.78
C GLY A 142 35.36 -1.77 27.24
N GLN A 143 34.39 -1.09 27.86
CA GLN A 143 32.99 -1.14 27.46
C GLN A 143 32.87 -0.81 25.97
N LYS A 144 32.49 -1.80 25.16
CA LYS A 144 32.07 -1.58 23.77
C LYS A 144 30.69 -0.91 23.77
N GLY A 145 30.66 0.37 24.15
CA GLY A 145 29.50 1.23 23.96
C GLY A 145 29.11 1.26 22.48
N ILE A 146 27.81 1.43 22.21
CA ILE A 146 27.15 1.24 20.91
C ILE A 146 27.58 2.34 19.91
N ASN A 147 28.79 2.23 19.39
CA ASN A 147 29.43 3.22 18.53
C ASN A 147 29.48 2.71 17.09
N SER A 148 28.83 3.46 16.19
CA SER A 148 28.79 3.23 14.73
C SER A 148 27.92 2.05 14.25
N THR A 149 26.59 2.16 14.40
CA THR A 149 25.63 1.35 13.62
C THR A 149 25.77 1.53 12.11
N PHE A 150 26.15 2.71 11.63
CA PHE A 150 26.41 2.99 10.21
C PHE A 150 27.74 3.72 9.99
N SER A 151 28.41 3.42 8.87
CA SER A 151 29.64 4.11 8.44
C SER A 151 29.39 5.59 8.15
N LYS A 152 30.45 6.41 8.12
CA LYS A 152 30.35 7.84 7.73
C LYS A 152 29.67 8.01 6.36
N THR A 153 30.03 7.16 5.41
CA THR A 153 29.52 7.17 4.03
C THR A 153 28.04 6.81 3.98
N ASP A 154 27.61 5.84 4.79
CA ASP A 154 26.21 5.39 4.80
C ASP A 154 25.31 6.37 5.55
N SER A 155 25.80 6.98 6.64
CA SER A 155 25.13 8.11 7.29
C SER A 155 24.92 9.29 6.32
N PHE A 156 25.90 9.61 5.46
CA PHE A 156 25.76 10.66 4.44
C PHE A 156 24.76 10.28 3.33
N LYS A 157 24.75 9.02 2.86
CA LYS A 157 23.75 8.53 1.91
C LYS A 157 22.34 8.61 2.49
N LEU A 158 22.13 8.13 3.71
CA LEU A 158 20.85 8.22 4.42
C LEU A 158 20.42 9.68 4.62
N TRP A 159 21.35 10.59 4.90
CA TRP A 159 21.07 12.02 4.99
C TRP A 159 20.61 12.62 3.65
N LYS A 160 21.30 12.31 2.54
CA LYS A 160 20.85 12.73 1.21
C LYS A 160 19.50 12.13 0.80
N ILE A 161 19.21 10.89 1.20
CA ILE A 161 17.88 10.24 1.03
C ILE A 161 16.83 11.00 1.85
N PHE A 162 17.09 11.29 3.13
CA PHE A 162 16.19 12.09 3.98
C PHE A 162 15.89 13.46 3.37
N ASN A 163 16.91 14.19 2.88
CA ASN A 163 16.73 15.47 2.21
C ASN A 163 15.81 15.33 0.98
N PHE A 164 15.99 14.30 0.16
CA PHE A 164 15.14 14.04 -1.00
C PHE A 164 13.66 13.82 -0.61
N LEU A 165 13.43 13.10 0.50
CA LEU A 165 12.11 12.72 1.02
C LEU A 165 11.42 13.81 1.85
N CYS A 166 12.07 14.94 2.11
CA CYS A 166 11.51 15.99 2.96
C CYS A 166 10.17 16.54 2.43
N GLU A 167 9.18 16.57 3.32
CA GLU A 167 7.80 16.98 3.02
C GLU A 167 7.67 18.51 2.86
N ARG A 168 6.58 18.94 2.22
CA ARG A 168 6.30 20.36 1.92
C ARG A 168 5.17 20.91 2.78
N GLY A 169 5.23 22.20 3.06
CA GLY A 169 4.10 22.93 3.64
C GLY A 169 3.08 23.34 2.59
N GLU A 170 1.94 23.88 3.05
CA GLU A 170 0.75 24.24 2.27
C GLU A 170 1.02 25.15 1.05
N HIS A 171 2.15 25.86 1.02
CA HIS A 171 2.54 26.76 -0.08
C HIS A 171 3.65 26.17 -0.97
N GLY A 172 3.89 24.86 -0.91
CA GLY A 172 4.90 24.16 -1.71
C GLY A 172 6.37 24.41 -1.29
N LYS A 173 6.60 25.33 -0.34
CA LYS A 173 7.87 25.50 0.37
C LYS A 173 8.24 24.24 1.14
N VAL A 174 9.53 23.99 1.32
CA VAL A 174 10.04 22.94 2.20
C VAL A 174 9.65 23.26 3.65
N LEU A 175 9.20 22.26 4.42
CA LEU A 175 8.92 22.44 5.84
C LEU A 175 10.20 22.82 6.62
N GLN A 176 10.09 23.80 7.51
CA GLN A 176 11.11 24.12 8.49
C GLN A 176 10.50 23.98 9.89
N PRO A 177 11.10 23.20 10.81
CA PRO A 177 12.27 22.35 10.63
C PRO A 177 12.05 21.21 9.62
N LEU A 178 13.13 20.71 9.00
CA LEU A 178 13.03 19.62 8.03
C LEU A 178 12.41 18.35 8.64
N ARG A 179 11.59 17.67 7.84
CA ARG A 179 10.86 16.45 8.18
C ARG A 179 10.67 15.56 6.97
N SER A 180 10.87 14.26 7.15
CA SER A 180 10.28 13.21 6.30
C SER A 180 9.02 12.71 7.00
N ASP A 181 8.09 12.12 6.24
CA ASP A 181 7.01 11.34 6.84
C ASP A 181 7.50 9.93 7.23
N ILE A 182 6.89 9.37 8.27
CA ILE A 182 7.21 8.03 8.78
C ILE A 182 7.03 6.93 7.73
N GLU A 183 6.02 7.03 6.85
CA GLU A 183 5.77 6.00 5.83
C GLU A 183 6.90 5.91 4.81
N GLU A 184 7.59 7.01 4.51
CA GLU A 184 8.78 6.99 3.66
C GLU A 184 9.99 6.40 4.40
N ALA A 185 10.11 6.56 5.72
CA ALA A 185 11.16 5.91 6.51
C ALA A 185 10.98 4.37 6.54
N GLU A 186 9.76 3.89 6.82
CA GLU A 186 9.42 2.45 6.76
C GLU A 186 9.66 1.89 5.35
N ARG A 187 9.27 2.64 4.30
CA ARG A 187 9.47 2.25 2.90
C ARG A 187 10.96 2.16 2.53
N ILE A 188 11.79 3.08 3.00
CA ILE A 188 13.25 3.03 2.79
C ILE A 188 13.87 1.81 3.47
N ALA A 189 13.46 1.49 4.70
CA ALA A 189 13.93 0.29 5.40
C ALA A 189 13.58 -0.99 4.62
N ALA A 190 12.33 -1.10 4.12
CA ALA A 190 11.90 -2.21 3.30
C ALA A 190 12.63 -2.30 1.94
N GLU A 191 12.91 -1.16 1.30
CA GLU A 191 13.67 -1.09 0.04
C GLU A 191 15.14 -1.51 0.23
N ILE A 192 15.75 -1.10 1.35
CA ILE A 192 17.08 -1.56 1.77
C ILE A 192 17.07 -3.08 1.95
N CYS A 193 16.14 -3.65 2.73
CA CYS A 193 16.04 -5.11 2.91
C CYS A 193 15.90 -5.86 1.58
N LEU A 194 15.01 -5.40 0.68
CA LEU A 194 14.81 -6.02 -0.64
C LEU A 194 16.09 -6.04 -1.47
N SER A 195 16.84 -4.93 -1.49
CA SER A 195 18.07 -4.81 -2.29
C SER A 195 19.21 -5.74 -1.86
N ILE A 196 19.18 -6.26 -0.62
CA ILE A 196 20.14 -7.23 -0.08
C ILE A 196 19.53 -8.63 0.15
N GLY A 197 18.26 -8.84 -0.22
CA GLY A 197 17.57 -10.13 -0.10
C GLY A 197 17.07 -10.50 1.31
N LEU A 198 17.05 -9.55 2.26
CA LEU A 198 16.48 -9.78 3.58
C LEU A 198 14.93 -9.73 3.56
N PRO A 199 14.25 -10.41 4.50
CA PRO A 199 12.80 -10.33 4.64
C PRO A 199 12.33 -8.89 4.85
N THR A 200 11.33 -8.45 4.09
CA THR A 200 10.76 -7.11 4.26
C THR A 200 10.09 -6.95 5.63
N PRO A 201 10.43 -5.92 6.42
CA PRO A 201 9.67 -5.59 7.62
C PRO A 201 8.21 -5.29 7.23
N LYS A 202 7.27 -5.80 8.03
CA LYS A 202 5.84 -5.47 7.87
C LYS A 202 5.60 -4.08 8.47
N PRO A 203 4.86 -3.17 7.80
CA PRO A 203 4.59 -1.84 8.31
C PRO A 203 3.81 -1.94 9.63
N LYS A 204 4.36 -1.36 10.70
CA LYS A 204 3.85 -1.53 12.07
C LYS A 204 2.77 -0.49 12.39
N ILE A 205 1.71 -0.45 11.57
CA ILE A 205 0.66 0.58 11.61
C ILE A 205 0.08 0.77 13.03
N SER A 206 -0.15 -0.33 13.77
CA SER A 206 -0.68 -0.34 15.13
C SER A 206 0.37 -0.14 16.25
N GLU A 207 1.67 -0.13 15.93
CA GLU A 207 2.75 0.11 16.90
C GLU A 207 3.56 1.38 16.56
N ARG A 208 2.98 2.33 15.82
CA ARG A 208 3.54 3.68 15.60
C ARG A 208 3.53 4.49 16.90
N LYS A 209 4.39 4.11 17.84
CA LYS A 209 4.67 4.84 19.08
C LYS A 209 5.41 6.14 18.77
N ASN A 210 5.23 7.13 19.64
CA ASN A 210 5.69 8.50 19.41
C ASN A 210 7.23 8.55 19.40
N VAL A 211 7.81 8.74 18.21
CA VAL A 211 9.24 9.05 18.00
C VAL A 211 9.32 10.52 17.57
N GLY A 212 9.33 11.43 18.54
CA GLY A 212 9.35 12.87 18.27
C GLY A 212 8.97 13.74 19.48
N CYS A 213 8.96 15.05 19.25
CA CYS A 213 8.66 16.09 20.24
C CYS A 213 7.18 16.54 20.25
N ASP A 214 6.40 16.17 19.22
CA ASP A 214 5.03 16.60 19.00
C ASP A 214 4.13 15.37 18.80
N ASP A 215 3.31 15.05 19.82
CA ASP A 215 2.54 13.80 19.98
C ASP A 215 1.46 13.50 18.91
N THR A 216 1.39 14.27 17.82
CA THR A 216 0.32 14.19 16.80
C THR A 216 0.81 14.11 15.36
N SER A 217 2.12 14.24 15.11
CA SER A 217 2.65 14.34 13.73
C SER A 217 3.21 13.01 13.21
N PHE A 218 2.85 12.64 11.97
CA PHE A 218 3.49 11.55 11.21
C PHE A 218 4.91 11.92 10.71
N LEU A 219 5.51 12.99 11.23
CA LEU A 219 6.65 13.69 10.66
C LEU A 219 7.90 13.53 11.54
N VAL A 220 8.87 12.78 11.03
CA VAL A 220 10.13 12.40 11.68
C VAL A 220 11.29 13.27 11.20
N ASP A 221 12.24 13.62 12.08
CA ASP A 221 13.47 14.32 11.68
C ASP A 221 14.59 13.33 11.31
N PHE A 222 15.76 13.81 10.88
CA PHE A 222 16.83 12.93 10.41
C PHE A 222 17.33 11.93 11.47
N ALA A 223 17.34 12.30 12.76
CA ALA A 223 17.73 11.36 13.81
C ALA A 223 16.69 10.22 13.94
N ASP A 224 15.42 10.60 14.01
CA ASP A 224 14.26 9.70 14.11
C ASP A 224 14.18 8.76 12.89
N PHE A 225 14.36 9.31 11.68
CA PHE A 225 14.42 8.58 10.41
C PHE A 225 15.52 7.51 10.41
N VAL A 226 16.73 7.83 10.89
CA VAL A 226 17.82 6.85 10.98
C VAL A 226 17.50 5.77 12.02
N THR A 227 16.91 6.12 13.17
CA THR A 227 16.48 5.13 14.17
C THR A 227 15.47 4.14 13.59
N ILE A 228 14.43 4.62 12.91
CA ILE A 228 13.41 3.78 12.26
C ILE A 228 14.05 2.84 11.21
N VAL A 229 15.00 3.33 10.42
CA VAL A 229 15.72 2.51 9.43
C VAL A 229 16.65 1.48 10.10
N VAL A 230 17.29 1.79 11.23
CA VAL A 230 18.04 0.80 12.01
C VAL A 230 17.10 -0.29 12.55
N ASP A 231 16.02 0.10 13.24
CA ASP A 231 15.13 -0.80 13.96
C ASP A 231 14.35 -1.76 13.05
N GLN A 232 14.05 -1.34 11.80
CA GLN A 232 13.35 -2.19 10.83
C GLN A 232 14.27 -3.10 10.00
N VAL A 233 15.56 -2.75 9.84
CA VAL A 233 16.53 -3.58 9.10
C VAL A 233 17.34 -4.50 10.03
N LYS A 234 17.51 -4.15 11.31
CA LYS A 234 18.22 -4.97 12.31
C LYS A 234 17.36 -6.13 12.83
N GLN A 235 17.23 -7.20 12.03
CA GLN A 235 16.54 -8.43 12.43
C GLN A 235 17.50 -9.40 13.16
N SER A 236 18.79 -9.34 12.83
CA SER A 236 19.93 -10.01 13.46
C SER A 236 21.07 -9.01 13.77
N GLU A 237 22.06 -9.40 14.57
CA GLU A 237 23.30 -8.62 14.73
C GLU A 237 24.21 -8.70 13.49
N GLU A 238 24.13 -9.80 12.73
CA GLU A 238 24.96 -10.02 11.54
C GLU A 238 24.52 -9.14 10.36
N ASP A 239 23.22 -8.87 10.22
CA ASP A 239 22.62 -8.09 9.13
C ASP A 239 23.29 -6.74 8.94
N LEU A 240 23.64 -6.05 10.04
CA LEU A 240 24.28 -4.72 10.05
C LEU A 240 25.55 -4.66 9.19
N THR A 241 26.26 -5.78 9.02
CA THR A 241 27.45 -5.87 8.18
C THR A 241 27.16 -5.84 6.67
N VAL A 242 25.93 -6.18 6.28
CA VAL A 242 25.48 -6.34 4.88
C VAL A 242 24.61 -5.15 4.41
N ILE A 243 24.22 -4.24 5.29
CA ILE A 243 23.32 -3.10 4.97
C ILE A 243 23.96 -2.07 4.01
N SER A 244 25.27 -1.83 4.07
CA SER A 244 25.91 -0.75 3.29
C SER A 244 25.71 -0.88 1.76
N PRO A 245 25.84 -2.08 1.13
CA PRO A 245 25.35 -2.34 -0.22
C PRO A 245 23.91 -1.87 -0.48
N GLY A 246 22.96 -2.19 0.40
CA GLY A 246 21.55 -1.82 0.22
C GLY A 246 21.29 -0.32 0.32
N ILE A 247 21.91 0.36 1.31
CA ILE A 247 21.90 1.84 1.38
C ILE A 247 22.51 2.45 0.12
N THR A 248 23.52 1.80 -0.49
CA THR A 248 24.16 2.27 -1.73
C THR A 248 23.24 2.14 -2.94
N GLU A 249 22.47 1.05 -3.05
CA GLU A 249 21.54 0.86 -4.16
C GLU A 249 20.31 1.77 -4.03
N VAL A 250 19.71 1.89 -2.84
CA VAL A 250 18.60 2.82 -2.59
C VAL A 250 19.02 4.27 -2.79
N TYR A 251 20.24 4.65 -2.38
CA TYR A 251 20.81 5.96 -2.71
C TYR A 251 20.99 6.16 -4.23
N SER A 252 21.47 5.14 -4.94
CA SER A 252 21.65 5.20 -6.40
C SER A 252 20.31 5.36 -7.12
N HIS A 253 19.30 4.60 -6.70
CA HIS A 253 17.94 4.63 -7.23
C HIS A 253 17.29 6.00 -7.01
N ILE A 254 17.28 6.49 -5.77
CA ILE A 254 16.53 7.70 -5.36
C ILE A 254 17.28 9.00 -5.66
N VAL A 255 18.53 9.12 -5.21
CA VAL A 255 19.28 10.40 -5.23
C VAL A 255 20.05 10.59 -6.53
N ALA A 256 20.59 9.51 -7.11
CA ALA A 256 21.28 9.54 -8.40
C ALA A 256 20.38 9.24 -9.61
N ASP A 257 19.08 9.05 -9.40
CA ASP A 257 18.04 8.80 -10.43
C ASP A 257 18.41 7.65 -11.39
N VAL A 258 19.03 6.60 -10.84
CA VAL A 258 19.40 5.38 -11.57
C VAL A 258 18.17 4.47 -11.67
N VAL A 259 17.79 4.12 -12.89
CA VAL A 259 16.61 3.29 -13.19
C VAL A 259 17.00 1.81 -13.37
N HIS A 260 18.20 1.52 -13.86
CA HIS A 260 18.68 0.15 -14.08
C HIS A 260 20.22 0.10 -14.07
N LYS A 261 20.81 -0.90 -13.41
CA LYS A 261 22.24 -1.25 -13.50
C LYS A 261 22.42 -2.70 -13.95
N GLY A 262 23.45 -2.99 -14.74
CA GLY A 262 23.74 -4.38 -15.14
C GLY A 262 24.80 -4.54 -16.21
N TYR A 263 25.33 -5.75 -16.35
CA TYR A 263 26.23 -6.10 -17.45
C TYR A 263 25.44 -6.30 -18.75
N MET A 264 25.90 -5.68 -19.84
CA MET A 264 25.48 -5.97 -21.19
C MET A 264 26.69 -6.01 -22.13
N VAL A 265 26.56 -6.74 -23.24
CA VAL A 265 27.61 -6.84 -24.25
C VAL A 265 27.29 -5.92 -25.42
N LYS A 266 28.19 -4.99 -25.70
CA LYS A 266 28.04 -3.96 -26.73
C LYS A 266 28.82 -4.34 -28.01
N PHE A 267 28.22 -4.14 -29.18
CA PHE A 267 28.95 -4.26 -30.44
C PHE A 267 29.79 -3.00 -30.75
N GLY A 268 31.00 -3.20 -31.28
CA GLY A 268 31.95 -2.14 -31.62
C GLY A 268 31.78 -1.61 -33.05
N ASN A 269 31.38 -0.35 -33.22
CA ASN A 269 31.15 0.27 -34.54
C ASN A 269 32.42 0.45 -35.42
N LYS A 270 33.63 0.41 -34.85
CA LYS A 270 34.92 0.55 -35.58
C LYS A 270 35.79 -0.72 -35.61
N LEU A 271 35.62 -1.58 -34.61
CA LEU A 271 36.25 -2.89 -34.49
C LEU A 271 35.11 -3.84 -34.18
N THR A 272 34.73 -4.68 -35.16
CA THR A 272 33.53 -5.53 -35.19
C THR A 272 33.61 -6.65 -34.14
N THR A 273 33.54 -6.24 -32.89
CA THR A 273 33.85 -7.02 -31.69
C THR A 273 32.77 -6.77 -30.65
N TRP A 274 32.40 -7.81 -29.93
CA TRP A 274 31.49 -7.73 -28.79
C TRP A 274 32.32 -7.51 -27.53
N LYS A 275 32.01 -6.46 -26.76
CA LYS A 275 32.70 -6.14 -25.51
C LYS A 275 31.69 -5.95 -24.38
N GLU A 276 31.84 -6.73 -23.33
CA GLU A 276 31.05 -6.62 -22.11
C GLU A 276 31.38 -5.33 -21.37
N ARG A 277 30.35 -4.66 -20.84
CA ARG A 277 30.47 -3.42 -20.08
C ARG A 277 29.40 -3.41 -19.00
N TRP A 278 29.71 -2.78 -17.87
CA TRP A 278 28.70 -2.40 -16.90
C TRP A 278 27.94 -1.18 -17.43
N PHE A 279 26.62 -1.24 -17.47
CA PHE A 279 25.74 -0.16 -17.91
C PHE A 279 24.94 0.38 -16.73
N VAL A 280 24.78 1.70 -16.70
CA VAL A 280 23.98 2.44 -15.71
C VAL A 280 23.03 3.37 -16.46
N LEU A 281 21.73 3.08 -16.37
CA LEU A 281 20.65 3.89 -16.93
C LEU A 281 20.20 4.91 -15.90
N THR A 282 20.24 6.19 -16.27
CA THR A 282 19.63 7.31 -15.54
C THR A 282 18.56 7.95 -16.41
N ALA A 283 17.64 8.74 -15.83
CA ALA A 283 16.50 9.32 -16.56
C ALA A 283 16.86 10.22 -17.76
N SER A 284 18.13 10.63 -17.94
CA SER A 284 18.59 11.42 -19.09
C SER A 284 19.72 10.77 -19.90
N ALA A 285 20.36 9.71 -19.41
CA ALA A 285 21.51 9.10 -20.06
C ALA A 285 21.79 7.65 -19.64
N LEU A 286 22.29 6.87 -20.60
CA LEU A 286 22.87 5.55 -20.40
C LEU A 286 24.41 5.67 -20.40
N ARG A 287 25.03 5.50 -19.22
CA ARG A 287 26.50 5.48 -19.04
C ARG A 287 27.02 4.05 -19.08
N TYR A 288 28.26 3.85 -19.52
CA TYR A 288 28.89 2.51 -19.50
C TYR A 288 30.38 2.52 -19.13
N PHE A 289 30.75 1.52 -18.32
CA PHE A 289 32.02 1.39 -17.60
C PHE A 289 32.67 0.03 -17.90
N VAL A 290 33.94 -0.15 -17.53
CA VAL A 290 34.63 -1.46 -17.68
C VAL A 290 34.03 -2.53 -16.76
N SER A 291 33.80 -2.19 -15.49
CA SER A 291 33.28 -3.07 -14.44
C SER A 291 32.23 -2.35 -13.60
N SER A 292 31.56 -3.11 -12.72
CA SER A 292 30.60 -2.64 -11.72
C SER A 292 31.18 -1.75 -10.61
N GLU A 293 32.48 -1.45 -10.64
CA GLU A 293 33.08 -0.43 -9.76
C GLU A 293 32.83 1.02 -10.21
N GLU A 294 32.28 1.23 -11.41
CA GLU A 294 31.88 2.54 -11.96
C GLU A 294 33.00 3.62 -12.05
N ARG A 295 34.26 3.28 -11.73
CA ARG A 295 35.43 4.18 -11.89
C ARG A 295 35.73 4.51 -13.34
N ASP A 296 35.65 3.49 -14.19
CA ASP A 296 36.35 3.45 -15.48
C ASP A 296 35.37 3.76 -16.63
N LEU A 297 34.89 5.01 -16.69
CA LEU A 297 33.87 5.45 -17.66
C LEU A 297 34.39 5.34 -19.10
N ARG A 298 33.69 4.56 -19.94
CA ARG A 298 34.03 4.34 -21.36
C ARG A 298 33.07 5.00 -22.35
N GLY A 299 32.01 5.64 -21.86
CA GLY A 299 31.18 6.56 -22.62
C GLY A 299 29.80 6.81 -22.03
N THR A 300 29.17 7.88 -22.51
CA THR A 300 27.80 8.29 -22.16
C THR A 300 26.97 8.34 -23.43
N ILE A 301 25.75 7.83 -23.36
CA ILE A 301 24.75 7.88 -24.43
C ILE A 301 23.60 8.72 -23.86
N ILE A 302 23.52 9.98 -24.29
CA ILE A 302 22.42 10.87 -23.92
C ILE A 302 21.13 10.31 -24.54
N LEU A 303 20.06 10.32 -23.76
CA LEU A 303 18.73 9.92 -24.19
C LEU A 303 17.88 11.16 -24.46
N CYS A 304 17.06 11.10 -25.51
CA CYS A 304 16.20 12.18 -25.98
C CYS A 304 14.83 11.58 -26.37
N PRO A 305 13.75 12.39 -26.55
CA PRO A 305 12.43 11.89 -26.94
C PRO A 305 12.42 11.11 -28.27
N GLU A 306 13.37 11.40 -29.17
CA GLU A 306 13.51 10.76 -30.48
C GLU A 306 14.30 9.44 -30.42
N CYS A 307 14.79 9.04 -29.24
CA CYS A 307 15.41 7.73 -29.06
C CYS A 307 14.36 6.62 -29.16
N SER A 308 14.77 5.45 -29.62
CA SER A 308 13.87 4.28 -29.71
C SER A 308 14.63 2.97 -29.56
N THR A 309 13.93 1.91 -29.15
CA THR A 309 14.49 0.56 -29.03
C THR A 309 13.91 -0.39 -30.07
N GLN A 310 14.79 -1.05 -30.81
CA GLN A 310 14.45 -2.05 -31.83
C GLN A 310 14.83 -3.44 -31.32
N ASN A 311 13.86 -4.35 -31.25
CA ASN A 311 14.09 -5.75 -30.93
C ASN A 311 14.63 -6.49 -32.17
N PHE A 312 15.48 -7.50 -31.97
CA PHE A 312 15.87 -8.45 -33.02
C PHE A 312 15.41 -9.87 -32.67
N PRO A 313 14.96 -10.67 -33.66
CA PRO A 313 14.82 -12.10 -33.49
C PRO A 313 16.22 -12.72 -33.33
N ASP A 314 16.35 -13.64 -32.39
CA ASP A 314 17.58 -14.41 -32.26
C ASP A 314 17.72 -15.37 -33.46
N LYS A 315 18.95 -15.57 -33.92
CA LYS A 315 19.27 -16.38 -35.10
C LYS A 315 20.34 -17.41 -34.74
N PRO A 316 20.26 -18.66 -35.22
CA PRO A 316 21.30 -19.66 -35.00
C PRO A 316 22.70 -19.12 -35.38
N GLY A 317 23.68 -19.35 -34.51
CA GLY A 317 25.07 -18.88 -34.70
C GLY A 317 25.30 -17.38 -34.47
N ALA A 318 24.26 -16.58 -34.17
CA ALA A 318 24.43 -15.18 -33.78
C ALA A 318 24.32 -15.01 -32.25
N LYS A 319 24.88 -13.92 -31.70
CA LYS A 319 24.79 -13.65 -30.26
C LYS A 319 23.31 -13.45 -29.84
N HIS A 320 22.92 -14.08 -28.74
CA HIS A 320 21.55 -14.11 -28.24
C HIS A 320 21.11 -12.80 -27.57
N PHE A 321 19.81 -12.68 -27.35
CA PHE A 321 19.15 -11.62 -26.58
C PHE A 321 19.53 -10.21 -27.07
N ARG A 322 19.66 -10.06 -28.40
CA ARG A 322 20.06 -8.79 -29.01
C ARG A 322 18.92 -7.82 -29.18
N PHE A 323 19.26 -6.54 -29.07
CA PHE A 323 18.42 -5.40 -29.40
C PHE A 323 19.31 -4.22 -29.83
N LYS A 324 18.68 -3.13 -30.29
CA LYS A 324 19.36 -1.90 -30.67
C LYS A 324 18.72 -0.70 -29.98
N LEU A 325 19.54 0.12 -29.35
CA LEU A 325 19.18 1.49 -28.96
C LEU A 325 19.52 2.43 -30.12
N ILE A 326 18.50 3.11 -30.65
CA ILE A 326 18.60 4.12 -31.70
C ILE A 326 18.57 5.48 -31.00
N THR A 327 19.57 6.31 -31.30
CA THR A 327 19.63 7.73 -30.92
C THR A 327 19.81 8.58 -32.19
N PRO A 328 19.44 9.87 -32.20
CA PRO A 328 19.51 10.71 -33.40
C PRO A 328 20.87 10.68 -34.12
N ASN A 329 21.96 10.64 -33.35
CA ASN A 329 23.33 10.67 -33.87
C ASN A 329 23.91 9.29 -34.16
N LYS A 330 23.35 8.19 -33.59
CA LYS A 330 24.01 6.89 -33.59
C LYS A 330 23.10 5.72 -33.19
N GLN A 331 23.35 4.57 -33.81
CA GLN A 331 22.78 3.28 -33.42
C GLN A 331 23.76 2.44 -32.60
N TYR A 332 23.25 1.81 -31.54
CA TYR A 332 23.99 1.00 -30.59
C TYR A 332 23.37 -0.41 -30.50
N GLU A 333 24.06 -1.41 -31.02
CA GLU A 333 23.65 -2.82 -30.88
C GLU A 333 24.17 -3.38 -29.55
N LEU A 334 23.26 -4.00 -28.80
CA LEU A 334 23.42 -4.48 -27.42
C LEU A 334 22.90 -5.92 -27.31
N SER A 335 23.44 -6.67 -26.35
CA SER A 335 23.06 -8.05 -26.01
C SER A 335 23.01 -8.16 -24.50
N ALA A 336 21.85 -8.54 -23.96
CA ALA A 336 21.65 -8.79 -22.53
C ALA A 336 22.06 -10.23 -22.15
N PRO A 337 22.31 -10.56 -20.88
CA PRO A 337 22.68 -11.91 -20.46
C PRO A 337 21.51 -12.92 -20.55
N SER A 338 20.26 -12.47 -20.51
CA SER A 338 19.06 -13.33 -20.59
C SER A 338 17.90 -12.63 -21.29
N LEU A 339 16.88 -13.40 -21.69
CA LEU A 339 15.63 -12.87 -22.24
C LEU A 339 14.88 -11.99 -21.21
N LYS A 340 14.91 -12.36 -19.92
CA LYS A 340 14.36 -11.55 -18.83
C LYS A 340 15.05 -10.19 -18.77
N ALA A 341 16.38 -10.17 -18.67
CA ALA A 341 17.16 -8.93 -18.66
C ALA A 341 16.94 -8.08 -19.92
N LYS A 342 16.91 -8.70 -21.11
CA LYS A 342 16.56 -8.01 -22.37
C LYS A 342 15.22 -7.28 -22.27
N ASN A 343 14.20 -7.93 -21.74
CA ASN A 343 12.86 -7.36 -21.63
C ASN A 343 12.77 -6.27 -20.55
N GLU A 344 13.50 -6.42 -19.45
CA GLU A 344 13.64 -5.39 -18.40
C GLU A 344 14.32 -4.13 -18.96
N TRP A 345 15.53 -4.25 -19.53
CA TRP A 345 16.22 -3.15 -20.20
C TRP A 345 15.36 -2.47 -21.27
N LEU A 346 14.66 -3.25 -22.12
CA LEU A 346 13.75 -2.69 -23.13
C LEU A 346 12.53 -1.97 -22.53
N SER A 347 12.03 -2.42 -21.38
CA SER A 347 10.96 -1.75 -20.63
C SER A 347 11.47 -0.44 -20.03
N ASP A 348 12.63 -0.46 -19.39
CA ASP A 348 13.19 0.71 -18.71
C ASP A 348 13.64 1.80 -19.68
N PHE A 349 14.19 1.44 -20.86
CA PHE A 349 14.40 2.40 -21.95
C PHE A 349 13.08 3.04 -22.39
N LYS A 350 11.97 2.30 -22.51
CA LYS A 350 10.66 2.88 -22.86
C LYS A 350 10.14 3.83 -21.78
N LYS A 351 10.22 3.44 -20.50
CA LYS A 351 9.83 4.29 -19.35
C LYS A 351 10.62 5.61 -19.37
N VAL A 352 11.95 5.53 -19.49
CA VAL A 352 12.83 6.69 -19.50
C VAL A 352 12.57 7.59 -20.71
N ILE A 353 12.52 7.03 -21.93
CA ILE A 353 12.28 7.81 -23.16
C ILE A 353 10.90 8.50 -23.12
N ALA A 354 9.86 7.84 -22.59
CA ALA A 354 8.54 8.44 -22.44
C ALA A 354 8.49 9.54 -21.35
N ALA A 355 9.37 9.49 -20.34
CA ALA A 355 9.46 10.54 -19.32
C ALA A 355 10.23 11.79 -19.81
N ILE A 356 11.27 11.61 -20.63
CA ILE A 356 12.10 12.72 -21.13
C ILE A 356 11.25 13.75 -21.87
N GLY A 357 11.37 15.01 -21.45
CA GLY A 357 10.65 16.15 -22.04
C GLY A 357 9.24 16.39 -21.49
N THR A 358 8.63 15.42 -20.79
CA THR A 358 7.30 15.61 -20.16
C THR A 358 7.37 16.42 -18.86
N SER A 359 8.49 16.31 -18.14
CA SER A 359 8.76 17.01 -16.88
C SER A 359 10.23 17.40 -16.77
N LYS A 360 10.53 18.38 -15.91
CA LYS A 360 11.89 18.71 -15.45
C LYS A 360 12.29 17.96 -14.18
N GLU A 361 11.43 17.10 -13.66
CA GLU A 361 11.62 16.39 -12.39
C GLU A 361 12.03 14.93 -12.65
N SER A 362 12.96 14.42 -11.85
CA SER A 362 13.38 13.01 -11.88
C SER A 362 12.19 12.06 -11.70
N LEU A 363 12.30 10.85 -12.25
CA LEU A 363 11.24 9.84 -12.17
C LEU A 363 10.87 9.55 -10.70
N GLN A 364 11.89 9.54 -9.84
CA GLN A 364 11.73 9.34 -8.39
C GLN A 364 11.01 10.50 -7.69
N LYS A 365 11.22 11.76 -8.12
CA LYS A 365 10.57 12.92 -7.50
C LYS A 365 9.12 13.05 -7.97
N GLN A 366 8.81 12.58 -9.18
CA GLN A 366 7.43 12.35 -9.63
C GLN A 366 6.75 11.22 -8.83
N ALA A 367 7.45 10.09 -8.61
CA ALA A 367 6.92 8.98 -7.81
C ALA A 367 6.69 9.36 -6.34
N LEU A 368 7.60 10.13 -5.73
CA LEU A 368 7.42 10.70 -4.38
C LEU A 368 6.17 11.59 -4.32
N LYS A 369 5.98 12.51 -5.28
CA LYS A 369 4.78 13.35 -5.36
C LYS A 369 3.48 12.57 -5.51
N LYS A 370 3.50 11.43 -6.22
CA LYS A 370 2.35 10.53 -6.32
C LYS A 370 2.02 9.94 -4.94
N ARG A 371 3.03 9.41 -4.23
CA ARG A 371 2.86 8.88 -2.87
C ARG A 371 2.52 9.95 -1.83
N GLN A 372 2.96 11.20 -1.99
CA GLN A 372 2.52 12.35 -1.17
C GLN A 372 1.00 12.53 -1.29
N LYS A 373 0.49 12.74 -2.50
CA LYS A 373 -0.94 12.89 -2.76
C LYS A 373 -1.78 11.70 -2.30
N GLU A 374 -1.32 10.48 -2.52
CA GLU A 374 -2.02 9.26 -2.08
C GLU A 374 -2.11 9.14 -0.56
N ARG A 375 -1.11 9.63 0.19
CA ARG A 375 -1.14 9.68 1.66
C ARG A 375 -1.99 10.84 2.18
N GLU A 376 -1.88 12.02 1.57
CA GLU A 376 -2.71 13.20 1.86
C GLU A 376 -4.20 12.88 1.67
N GLU A 377 -4.57 12.29 0.53
CA GLU A 377 -5.95 11.92 0.20
C GLU A 377 -6.49 10.84 1.14
N ARG A 378 -5.71 9.80 1.44
CA ARG A 378 -6.11 8.76 2.39
C ARG A 378 -6.33 9.33 3.80
N ARG A 379 -5.45 10.24 4.26
CA ARG A 379 -5.59 10.91 5.56
C ARG A 379 -6.78 11.87 5.58
N ARG A 380 -7.05 12.57 4.46
CA ARG A 380 -8.24 13.42 4.29
C ARG A 380 -9.52 12.59 4.39
N LEU A 381 -9.61 11.46 3.68
CA LEU A 381 -10.79 10.59 3.70
C LEU A 381 -11.06 10.04 5.12
N THR A 382 -10.04 9.53 5.83
CA THR A 382 -10.22 9.08 7.22
C THR A 382 -10.62 10.22 8.17
N ALA A 383 -10.12 11.44 7.96
CA ALA A 383 -10.55 12.60 8.75
C ALA A 383 -12.01 13.02 8.43
N GLU A 384 -12.44 12.94 7.17
CA GLU A 384 -13.82 13.16 6.73
C GLU A 384 -14.77 12.09 7.32
N GLU A 385 -14.35 10.82 7.35
CA GLU A 385 -15.10 9.71 7.97
C GLU A 385 -15.24 9.86 9.50
N GLU A 386 -14.15 10.19 10.22
CA GLU A 386 -14.21 10.42 11.67
C GLU A 386 -15.01 11.68 12.02
N LEU A 387 -14.89 12.75 11.23
CA LEU A 387 -15.72 13.95 11.41
C LEU A 387 -17.21 13.65 11.18
N ALA A 388 -17.55 12.82 10.19
CA ALA A 388 -18.91 12.37 9.96
C ALA A 388 -19.46 11.53 11.14
N ARG A 389 -18.64 10.63 11.72
CA ARG A 389 -18.97 9.86 12.94
C ARG A 389 -19.19 10.77 14.15
N CYS A 390 -18.36 11.80 14.32
CA CYS A 390 -18.55 12.81 15.36
C CYS A 390 -19.87 13.57 15.17
N ALA A 391 -20.18 14.04 13.96
CA ALA A 391 -21.42 14.76 13.66
C ALA A 391 -22.68 13.88 13.74
N GLU A 392 -22.58 12.58 13.47
CA GLU A 392 -23.66 11.62 13.72
C GLU A 392 -23.91 11.44 15.22
N ARG A 393 -22.84 11.24 16.01
CA ARG A 393 -22.91 11.13 17.47
C ARG A 393 -23.49 12.41 18.12
N GLU A 394 -23.13 13.58 17.62
CA GLU A 394 -23.68 14.87 18.08
C GLU A 394 -25.19 14.97 17.80
N LYS A 395 -25.65 14.58 16.60
CA LYS A 395 -27.09 14.52 16.28
C LYS A 395 -27.86 13.56 17.17
N LEU A 396 -27.28 12.42 17.53
CA LEU A 396 -27.89 11.47 18.46
C LEU A 396 -28.03 12.05 19.87
N LEU A 397 -27.01 12.76 20.37
CA LEU A 397 -27.06 13.43 21.68
C LEU A 397 -28.09 14.57 21.72
N GLU A 398 -28.16 15.41 20.70
CA GLU A 398 -29.19 16.46 20.63
C GLU A 398 -30.59 15.85 20.49
N ARG A 399 -30.74 14.71 19.81
CA ARG A 399 -32.02 13.98 19.74
C ARG A 399 -32.42 13.35 21.07
N GLU A 400 -31.48 12.82 21.83
CA GLU A 400 -31.70 12.31 23.19
C GLU A 400 -32.16 13.43 24.14
N LYS A 401 -31.47 14.57 24.10
CA LYS A 401 -31.85 15.78 24.85
C LYS A 401 -33.25 16.29 24.50
N GLN A 402 -33.62 16.36 23.21
CA GLN A 402 -34.99 16.70 22.80
C GLN A 402 -36.04 15.73 23.38
N LEU A 403 -35.74 14.43 23.42
CA LEU A 403 -36.65 13.44 23.99
C LEU A 403 -36.75 13.55 25.52
N GLU A 404 -35.69 13.97 26.21
CA GLU A 404 -35.73 14.29 27.65
C GLU A 404 -36.54 15.56 27.94
N GLU A 405 -36.34 16.63 27.16
CA GLU A 405 -37.15 17.85 27.22
C GLU A 405 -38.64 17.56 26.96
N GLU A 406 -38.97 16.76 25.94
CA GLU A 406 -40.34 16.33 25.65
C GLU A 406 -40.96 15.49 26.79
N ARG A 407 -40.17 14.59 27.41
CA ARG A 407 -40.60 13.80 28.57
C ARG A 407 -40.85 14.67 29.80
N GLN A 408 -40.02 15.67 30.05
CA GLN A 408 -40.23 16.61 31.16
C GLN A 408 -41.44 17.51 30.92
N GLN A 409 -41.66 17.99 29.69
CA GLN A 409 -42.88 18.73 29.32
C GLN A 409 -44.14 17.87 29.50
N LYS A 410 -44.12 16.62 29.03
CA LYS A 410 -45.22 15.66 29.21
C LYS A 410 -45.51 15.37 30.69
N LYS A 411 -44.47 15.25 31.52
CA LYS A 411 -44.65 15.12 32.97
C LYS A 411 -45.31 16.36 33.57
N ASN A 412 -44.78 17.55 33.30
CA ASN A 412 -45.34 18.81 33.81
C ASN A 412 -46.81 19.00 33.41
N ALA A 413 -47.18 18.59 32.20
CA ALA A 413 -48.57 18.62 31.72
C ALA A 413 -49.46 17.59 32.44
N LEU A 414 -48.93 16.40 32.75
CA LEU A 414 -49.65 15.39 33.54
C LEU A 414 -49.90 15.88 34.97
N ASP A 415 -48.87 16.44 35.62
CA ASP A 415 -48.94 17.01 36.97
C ASP A 415 -49.97 18.17 37.03
N GLN A 416 -50.06 18.99 35.98
CA GLN A 416 -51.09 20.05 35.84
C GLN A 416 -52.50 19.48 35.65
N ILE A 417 -52.66 18.44 34.82
CA ILE A 417 -53.97 17.78 34.64
C ILE A 417 -54.46 17.23 35.99
N GLU A 418 -53.60 16.56 36.76
CA GLU A 418 -53.96 16.04 38.07
C GLU A 418 -54.39 17.15 39.05
N GLU A 419 -53.67 18.29 39.11
CA GLU A 419 -54.11 19.43 39.95
C GLU A 419 -55.48 19.97 39.51
N THR A 420 -55.76 20.06 38.19
CA THR A 420 -57.06 20.51 37.70
C THR A 420 -58.19 19.51 37.99
N GLU A 421 -57.93 18.20 37.93
CA GLU A 421 -58.90 17.17 38.30
C GLU A 421 -59.19 17.21 39.81
N GLN A 422 -58.16 17.33 40.66
CA GLN A 422 -58.32 17.46 42.11
C GLN A 422 -59.13 18.72 42.48
N ARG A 423 -58.86 19.86 41.83
CA ARG A 423 -59.66 21.10 41.99
C ARG A 423 -61.12 20.90 41.57
N LEU A 424 -61.37 20.25 40.43
CA LEU A 424 -62.72 20.00 39.92
C LEU A 424 -63.50 19.00 40.81
N GLN A 425 -62.83 18.00 41.38
CA GLN A 425 -63.42 17.10 42.37
C GLN A 425 -63.82 17.85 43.65
N LEU A 426 -62.95 18.71 44.17
CA LEU A 426 -63.24 19.53 45.36
C LEU A 426 -64.39 20.52 45.11
N GLU A 427 -64.48 21.10 43.91
CA GLU A 427 -65.61 21.96 43.54
C GLU A 427 -66.93 21.17 43.43
N ARG A 428 -66.90 19.98 42.83
CA ARG A 428 -68.07 19.07 42.77
C ARG A 428 -68.56 18.67 44.17
N GLN A 429 -67.65 18.40 45.11
CA GLN A 429 -67.99 18.12 46.50
C GLN A 429 -68.71 19.31 47.15
N LYS A 430 -68.16 20.53 47.06
CA LYS A 430 -68.78 21.74 47.61
C LYS A 430 -70.17 22.01 47.01
N ARG A 431 -70.33 21.87 45.70
CA ARG A 431 -71.64 22.04 45.04
C ARG A 431 -72.66 21.01 45.55
N ALA A 432 -72.25 19.77 45.80
CA ALA A 432 -73.12 18.74 46.37
C ALA A 432 -73.48 19.01 47.84
N GLU A 433 -72.54 19.50 48.65
CA GLU A 433 -72.79 19.94 50.04
C GLU A 433 -73.77 21.13 50.08
N GLU A 434 -73.62 22.12 49.20
CA GLU A 434 -74.54 23.26 49.07
C GLU A 434 -75.93 22.83 48.59
N GLU A 435 -76.01 21.89 47.64
CA GLU A 435 -77.27 21.35 47.14
C GLU A 435 -77.99 20.49 48.19
N GLU A 436 -77.26 19.65 48.95
CA GLU A 436 -77.84 18.92 50.07
C GLU A 436 -78.33 19.88 51.16
N LYS A 437 -77.54 20.91 51.53
CA LYS A 437 -77.96 21.91 52.50
C LYS A 437 -79.24 22.64 52.05
N ARG A 438 -79.30 23.09 50.79
CA ARG A 438 -80.52 23.67 50.21
C ARG A 438 -81.70 22.71 50.25
N ARG A 439 -81.48 21.42 50.02
CA ARG A 439 -82.52 20.38 50.10
C ARG A 439 -83.00 20.15 51.54
N GLN A 440 -82.11 20.22 52.53
CA GLN A 440 -82.46 20.16 53.95
C GLN A 440 -83.27 21.40 54.37
N GLU A 441 -82.83 22.61 53.98
CA GLU A 441 -83.57 23.88 54.20
C GLU A 441 -84.97 23.84 53.55
N THR A 442 -85.07 23.35 52.32
CA THR A 442 -86.35 23.22 51.59
C THR A 442 -87.27 22.19 52.26
N ASN A 443 -86.73 21.07 52.75
CA ASN A 443 -87.51 20.06 53.49
C ASN A 443 -88.02 20.58 54.84
N GLN A 444 -87.22 21.38 55.56
CA GLN A 444 -87.66 22.02 56.81
C GLN A 444 -88.82 22.99 56.55
N LEU A 445 -88.69 23.86 55.55
CA LEU A 445 -89.76 24.78 55.13
C LEU A 445 -91.02 24.02 54.69
N LEU A 446 -90.89 22.86 54.05
CA LEU A 446 -92.03 22.02 53.66
C LEU A 446 -92.73 21.38 54.88
N GLU A 447 -92.02 20.99 55.93
CA GLU A 447 -92.65 20.52 57.18
C GLU A 447 -93.35 21.66 57.94
N GLU A 448 -92.75 22.85 57.99
CA GLU A 448 -93.41 24.04 58.54
C GLU A 448 -94.70 24.37 57.76
N LYS A 449 -94.65 24.36 56.42
CA LYS A 449 -95.82 24.61 55.58
C LYS A 449 -96.88 23.50 55.66
N LYS A 450 -96.50 22.22 55.83
CA LYS A 450 -97.47 21.14 56.12
C LYS A 450 -98.22 21.42 57.43
N LYS A 451 -97.50 21.82 58.47
CA LYS A 451 -98.06 22.10 59.79
C LYS A 451 -99.00 23.30 59.78
N GLU A 452 -98.61 24.40 59.11
CA GLU A 452 -99.52 25.51 58.83
C GLU A 452 -100.77 25.04 58.06
N ILE A 453 -100.62 24.19 57.04
CA ILE A 453 -101.75 23.65 56.26
C ILE A 453 -102.66 22.74 57.10
N GLU A 454 -102.17 22.04 58.12
CA GLU A 454 -103.02 21.30 59.07
C GLU A 454 -103.77 22.25 60.02
N ASP A 455 -103.08 23.24 60.59
CA ASP A 455 -103.69 24.29 61.41
C ASP A 455 -104.71 25.15 60.63
N GLU A 456 -104.50 25.35 59.33
CA GLU A 456 -105.43 26.05 58.43
C GLU A 456 -106.59 25.16 57.96
N LYS A 457 -106.38 23.87 57.67
CA LYS A 457 -107.48 22.92 57.38
C LYS A 457 -108.51 22.88 58.51
N LEU A 458 -108.03 22.91 59.76
CA LEU A 458 -108.88 22.95 60.96
C LEU A 458 -109.77 24.22 61.01
N ARG A 459 -109.32 25.32 60.37
CA ARG A 459 -110.07 26.59 60.25
C ARG A 459 -110.95 26.63 59.01
N PHE A 460 -110.47 26.14 57.87
CA PHE A 460 -111.20 26.13 56.59
C PHE A 460 -112.49 25.31 56.69
N ALA A 461 -112.46 24.19 57.42
CA ALA A 461 -113.65 23.37 57.71
C ALA A 461 -114.79 24.12 58.44
N GLN A 462 -114.50 25.28 59.06
CA GLN A 462 -115.51 26.16 59.69
C GLN A 462 -115.98 27.32 58.78
N ILE A 463 -115.30 27.56 57.65
CA ILE A 463 -115.50 28.72 56.77
C ILE A 463 -116.14 28.30 55.43
N GLU A 464 -115.80 27.11 54.92
CA GLU A 464 -116.29 26.60 53.62
C GLU A 464 -117.82 26.49 53.56
N ALA A 465 -118.48 26.22 54.70
CA ALA A 465 -119.94 26.19 54.83
C ALA A 465 -120.64 27.56 54.65
N ARG A 466 -119.89 28.68 54.55
CA ARG A 466 -120.43 30.05 54.51
C ARG A 466 -120.21 30.78 53.18
N LEU A 467 -119.26 30.35 52.35
CA LEU A 467 -118.75 31.12 51.20
C LEU A 467 -119.13 30.57 49.81
N GLN A 468 -120.07 29.63 49.72
CA GLN A 468 -120.61 29.15 48.44
C GLN A 468 -121.84 29.95 47.95
N ALA A 469 -122.35 30.89 48.75
CA ALA A 469 -123.50 31.73 48.45
C ALA A 469 -123.14 33.12 47.87
N GLU A 470 -121.88 33.55 47.95
CA GLU A 470 -121.38 34.83 47.41
C GLU A 470 -120.70 34.62 46.05
N ARG A 471 -121.35 33.79 45.22
CA ARG A 471 -120.98 33.50 43.84
C ARG A 471 -121.29 34.70 42.94
N GLU A 472 -120.55 34.84 41.84
CA GLU A 472 -120.99 35.56 40.62
C GLU A 472 -121.31 37.07 40.71
N ALA A 473 -121.13 37.70 41.87
CA ALA A 473 -121.34 39.13 42.05
C ALA A 473 -120.21 39.98 41.43
N LEU A 474 -120.45 40.48 40.20
CA LEU A 474 -119.81 41.69 39.63
C LEU A 474 -118.27 41.59 39.44
N VAL A 475 -117.71 41.00 38.38
CA VAL A 475 -117.74 41.46 36.95
C VAL A 475 -117.38 42.96 36.74
N SER A 476 -117.23 43.76 37.79
CA SER A 476 -117.08 45.24 37.71
C SER A 476 -115.65 45.75 37.46
N GLN A 477 -114.75 44.92 36.92
CA GLN A 477 -113.32 45.26 36.73
C GLN A 477 -112.84 45.12 35.27
N GLY A 478 -113.77 44.98 34.31
CA GLY A 478 -113.51 44.85 32.88
C GLY A 478 -112.99 46.11 32.16
N LYS A 479 -112.25 47.00 32.85
CA LYS A 479 -111.57 48.17 32.25
C LYS A 479 -110.06 48.16 32.45
N GLU A 480 -109.57 47.78 33.63
CA GLU A 480 -108.12 47.58 33.89
C GLU A 480 -107.55 46.47 32.98
N ALA A 481 -108.39 45.49 32.64
CA ALA A 481 -108.07 44.43 31.68
C ALA A 481 -107.62 44.94 30.30
N LEU A 482 -108.02 46.14 29.86
CA LEU A 482 -107.65 46.68 28.53
C LEU A 482 -106.31 47.44 28.51
N GLU A 483 -105.83 47.88 29.67
CA GLU A 483 -104.53 48.56 29.81
C GLU A 483 -103.44 47.53 30.13
N ALA A 484 -103.72 46.56 31.01
CA ALA A 484 -102.85 45.40 31.23
C ALA A 484 -102.67 44.51 29.98
N GLU A 485 -103.62 44.53 29.04
CA GLU A 485 -103.51 43.89 27.71
C GLU A 485 -102.53 44.63 26.78
N ARG A 486 -102.32 45.94 26.98
CA ARG A 486 -101.34 46.74 26.21
C ARG A 486 -99.94 46.59 26.76
N GLU A 487 -99.77 46.72 28.07
CA GLU A 487 -98.48 46.59 28.76
C GLU A 487 -97.85 45.21 28.48
N LYS A 488 -98.65 44.12 28.53
CA LYS A 488 -98.22 42.77 28.14
C LYS A 488 -97.84 42.61 26.66
N ARG A 489 -98.41 43.40 25.75
CA ARG A 489 -98.01 43.41 24.33
C ARG A 489 -96.69 44.14 24.13
N GLU A 490 -96.47 45.21 24.88
CA GLU A 490 -95.22 45.98 24.83
C GLU A 490 -94.06 45.18 25.47
N GLU A 491 -94.31 44.46 26.57
CA GLU A 491 -93.38 43.45 27.10
C GLU A 491 -93.11 42.30 26.10
N ALA A 492 -94.14 41.81 25.39
CA ALA A 492 -93.97 40.75 24.39
C ALA A 492 -93.17 41.22 23.16
N GLU A 493 -93.38 42.46 22.70
CA GLU A 493 -92.59 43.04 21.61
C GLU A 493 -91.13 43.29 22.02
N ALA A 494 -90.89 43.69 23.28
CA ALA A 494 -89.55 43.81 23.83
C ALA A 494 -88.81 42.45 23.87
N ARG A 495 -89.47 41.40 24.37
CA ARG A 495 -88.93 40.02 24.38
C ARG A 495 -88.62 39.50 22.98
N LEU A 496 -89.50 39.73 22.01
CA LEU A 496 -89.29 39.33 20.62
C LEU A 496 -88.04 39.98 20.00
N LYS A 497 -87.78 41.27 20.30
CA LYS A 497 -86.55 41.95 19.83
C LYS A 497 -85.28 41.46 20.52
N GLU A 498 -85.37 41.08 21.79
CA GLU A 498 -84.25 40.49 22.52
C GLU A 498 -83.92 39.08 21.99
N GLU A 499 -84.94 38.27 21.71
CA GLU A 499 -84.82 36.94 21.09
C GLU A 499 -84.28 37.02 19.65
N GLU A 500 -84.75 37.99 18.84
CA GLU A 500 -84.23 38.26 17.49
C GLU A 500 -82.74 38.67 17.51
N ALA A 501 -82.34 39.52 18.47
CA ALA A 501 -80.94 39.91 18.66
C ALA A 501 -80.04 38.74 19.10
N GLN A 502 -80.55 37.85 19.97
CA GLN A 502 -79.85 36.61 20.37
C GLN A 502 -79.66 35.68 19.16
N LEU A 503 -80.71 35.47 18.35
CA LEU A 503 -80.63 34.67 17.11
C LEU A 503 -79.65 35.25 16.07
N GLU A 504 -79.53 36.57 15.97
CA GLU A 504 -78.52 37.18 15.08
C GLU A 504 -77.08 37.00 15.61
N ALA A 505 -76.89 37.03 16.94
CA ALA A 505 -75.59 36.75 17.57
C ALA A 505 -75.17 35.28 17.42
N GLU A 506 -76.10 34.33 17.60
CA GLU A 506 -75.84 32.90 17.35
C GLU A 506 -75.53 32.64 15.87
N ARG A 507 -76.23 33.30 14.94
CA ARG A 507 -75.92 33.23 13.50
C ARG A 507 -74.53 33.75 13.13
N LYS A 508 -73.96 34.70 13.88
CA LYS A 508 -72.59 35.18 13.67
C LYS A 508 -71.58 34.14 14.16
N ARG A 509 -71.75 33.63 15.39
CA ARG A 509 -70.93 32.53 15.93
C ARG A 509 -70.95 31.27 15.07
N LEU A 510 -72.10 30.89 14.53
CA LEU A 510 -72.20 29.73 13.63
C LEU A 510 -71.36 29.90 12.37
N LYS A 511 -71.33 31.11 11.77
CA LYS A 511 -70.47 31.39 10.61
C LYS A 511 -68.99 31.37 10.95
N GLU A 512 -68.61 31.98 12.08
CA GLU A 512 -67.22 31.95 12.57
C GLU A 512 -66.73 30.50 12.75
N VAL A 513 -67.56 29.65 13.37
CA VAL A 513 -67.27 28.21 13.53
C VAL A 513 -67.28 27.43 12.20
N GLU A 514 -68.13 27.81 11.22
CA GLU A 514 -68.11 27.22 9.87
C GLU A 514 -66.85 27.60 9.08
N GLU A 515 -66.38 28.84 9.18
CA GLU A 515 -65.13 29.31 8.55
C GLU A 515 -63.88 28.70 9.22
N GLU A 516 -63.83 28.63 10.56
CA GLU A 516 -62.78 27.91 11.29
C GLU A 516 -62.74 26.41 10.92
N ARG A 517 -63.91 25.77 10.85
CA ARG A 517 -64.03 24.37 10.43
C ARG A 517 -63.56 24.15 8.99
N ALA A 518 -63.85 25.07 8.07
CA ALA A 518 -63.38 24.99 6.69
C ALA A 518 -61.84 25.10 6.60
N ASN A 519 -61.24 26.05 7.33
CA ASN A 519 -59.79 26.21 7.41
C ASN A 519 -59.10 24.97 8.01
N LEU A 520 -59.64 24.42 9.10
CA LEU A 520 -59.13 23.19 9.71
C LEU A 520 -59.26 21.99 8.76
N GLN A 521 -60.35 21.88 7.99
CA GLN A 521 -60.52 20.82 7.01
C GLN A 521 -59.49 20.94 5.87
N GLN A 522 -59.22 22.14 5.36
CA GLN A 522 -58.17 22.38 4.37
C GLN A 522 -56.79 21.94 4.90
N MET A 523 -56.41 22.37 6.11
CA MET A 523 -55.12 21.98 6.71
C MET A 523 -54.95 20.46 6.84
N VAL A 524 -56.03 19.73 7.17
CA VAL A 524 -56.01 18.25 7.24
C VAL A 524 -55.89 17.62 5.85
N GLU A 525 -56.45 18.23 4.80
CA GLU A 525 -56.29 17.75 3.43
C GLU A 525 -54.88 18.04 2.88
N ASP A 526 -54.27 19.17 3.25
CA ASP A 526 -52.88 19.53 2.94
C ASP A 526 -51.88 18.61 3.67
N GLU A 527 -52.07 18.34 4.96
CA GLU A 527 -51.26 17.38 5.73
C GLU A 527 -51.34 15.96 5.12
N ARG A 528 -52.52 15.55 4.67
CA ARG A 528 -52.73 14.30 3.94
C ARG A 528 -52.07 14.31 2.56
N ALA A 529 -51.83 15.46 1.93
CA ALA A 529 -51.07 15.56 0.68
C ALA A 529 -49.57 15.40 0.94
N LEU A 530 -49.02 16.18 1.87
CA LEU A 530 -47.62 16.11 2.28
C LEU A 530 -47.19 14.69 2.69
N LYS A 531 -48.05 13.96 3.41
CA LYS A 531 -47.79 12.55 3.78
C LYS A 531 -47.75 11.58 2.59
N ARG A 532 -48.56 11.82 1.55
CA ARG A 532 -48.50 11.05 0.29
C ARG A 532 -47.22 11.36 -0.49
N ASP A 533 -46.79 12.61 -0.49
CA ASP A 533 -45.55 13.01 -1.16
C ASP A 533 -44.31 12.46 -0.42
N GLU A 534 -44.31 12.43 0.92
CA GLU A 534 -43.26 11.74 1.71
C GLU A 534 -43.22 10.22 1.40
N GLU A 535 -44.38 9.58 1.28
CA GLU A 535 -44.49 8.16 0.91
C GLU A 535 -43.97 7.90 -0.52
N ILE A 536 -44.26 8.79 -1.48
CA ILE A 536 -43.71 8.71 -2.84
C ILE A 536 -42.18 8.86 -2.81
N VAL A 537 -41.64 9.85 -2.08
CA VAL A 537 -40.18 10.05 -1.94
C VAL A 537 -39.51 8.84 -1.28
N ARG A 538 -40.08 8.28 -0.20
CA ARG A 538 -39.56 7.07 0.45
C ARG A 538 -39.56 5.87 -0.50
N ASN A 539 -40.62 5.67 -1.27
CA ASN A 539 -40.70 4.59 -2.26
C ASN A 539 -39.72 4.77 -3.43
N LEU A 540 -39.45 6.01 -3.87
CA LEU A 540 -38.42 6.31 -4.87
C LEU A 540 -37.00 6.04 -4.32
N GLN A 541 -36.73 6.41 -3.07
CA GLN A 541 -35.46 6.12 -2.40
C GLN A 541 -35.23 4.60 -2.27
N SER A 542 -36.23 3.81 -1.87
CA SER A 542 -36.12 2.35 -1.84
C SER A 542 -35.77 1.76 -3.20
N LYS A 543 -36.43 2.19 -4.28
CA LYS A 543 -36.12 1.72 -5.64
C LYS A 543 -34.71 2.07 -6.10
N ILE A 544 -34.23 3.28 -5.80
CA ILE A 544 -32.85 3.68 -6.12
C ILE A 544 -31.85 2.79 -5.36
N LEU A 545 -32.13 2.47 -4.10
CA LEU A 545 -31.29 1.56 -3.31
C LEU A 545 -31.32 0.11 -3.85
N GLU A 546 -32.47 -0.38 -4.30
CA GLU A 546 -32.61 -1.68 -4.97
C GLU A 546 -31.82 -1.73 -6.30
N GLU A 547 -31.91 -0.68 -7.12
CA GLU A 547 -31.15 -0.57 -8.37
C GLU A 547 -29.62 -0.49 -8.15
N GLU A 548 -29.16 0.29 -7.16
CA GLU A 548 -27.73 0.38 -6.83
C GLU A 548 -27.21 -0.92 -6.19
N PHE A 549 -28.04 -1.64 -5.42
CA PHE A 549 -27.69 -2.97 -4.91
C PHE A 549 -27.53 -3.98 -6.06
N ALA A 550 -28.48 -4.02 -7.01
CA ALA A 550 -28.41 -4.91 -8.17
C ALA A 550 -27.19 -4.64 -9.07
N LYS A 551 -26.87 -3.36 -9.31
CA LYS A 551 -25.64 -2.95 -10.03
C LYS A 551 -24.38 -3.44 -9.31
N ARG A 552 -24.35 -3.37 -7.98
CA ARG A 552 -23.23 -3.84 -7.16
C ARG A 552 -23.08 -5.36 -7.19
N GLU A 553 -24.18 -6.11 -7.12
CA GLU A 553 -24.18 -7.58 -7.24
C GLU A 553 -23.67 -8.03 -8.62
N GLU A 554 -24.08 -7.37 -9.71
CA GLU A 554 -23.57 -7.68 -11.05
C GLU A 554 -22.06 -7.38 -11.18
N LEU A 555 -21.59 -6.26 -10.62
CA LEU A 555 -20.15 -5.94 -10.59
C LEU A 555 -19.34 -6.96 -9.78
N GLU A 556 -19.84 -7.39 -8.62
CA GLU A 556 -19.20 -8.43 -7.79
C GLU A 556 -19.15 -9.78 -8.53
N ARG A 557 -20.23 -10.17 -9.23
CA ARG A 557 -20.25 -11.36 -10.08
C ARG A 557 -19.22 -11.28 -11.21
N LEU A 558 -19.12 -10.14 -11.90
CA LEU A 558 -18.14 -9.92 -12.97
C LEU A 558 -16.69 -9.95 -12.44
N GLN A 559 -16.45 -9.38 -11.25
CA GLN A 559 -15.15 -9.43 -10.59
C GLN A 559 -14.76 -10.86 -10.19
N ALA A 560 -15.72 -11.64 -9.67
CA ALA A 560 -15.53 -13.06 -9.37
C ALA A 560 -15.24 -13.89 -10.64
N GLU A 561 -15.93 -13.61 -11.75
CA GLU A 561 -15.68 -14.28 -13.03
C GLU A 561 -14.28 -13.96 -13.58
N GLN A 562 -13.87 -12.68 -13.56
CA GLN A 562 -12.50 -12.28 -13.95
C GLN A 562 -11.45 -12.96 -13.06
N GLY A 563 -11.71 -13.09 -11.75
CA GLY A 563 -10.85 -13.84 -10.83
C GLY A 563 -10.72 -15.32 -11.21
N GLN A 564 -11.81 -15.98 -11.61
CA GLN A 564 -11.77 -17.36 -12.09
C GLN A 564 -11.06 -17.50 -13.45
N GLN A 565 -11.21 -16.53 -14.35
CA GLN A 565 -10.51 -16.51 -15.63
C GLN A 565 -8.98 -16.35 -15.42
N LEU A 566 -8.56 -15.44 -14.54
CA LEU A 566 -7.16 -15.27 -14.14
C LEU A 566 -6.57 -16.53 -13.49
N LEU A 567 -7.32 -17.21 -12.62
CA LEU A 567 -6.87 -18.49 -12.03
C LEU A 567 -6.72 -19.60 -13.08
N LYS A 568 -7.63 -19.69 -14.05
CA LYS A 568 -7.51 -20.66 -15.17
C LYS A 568 -6.28 -20.36 -16.04
N GLU A 569 -6.02 -19.09 -16.35
CA GLU A 569 -4.83 -18.67 -17.11
C GLU A 569 -3.54 -18.95 -16.32
N GLN A 570 -3.52 -18.70 -15.01
CA GLN A 570 -2.38 -19.06 -14.15
C GLN A 570 -2.12 -20.57 -14.11
N MET A 571 -3.15 -21.40 -13.97
CA MET A 571 -3.00 -22.87 -13.99
C MET A 571 -2.50 -23.37 -15.35
N SER A 572 -3.12 -22.94 -16.45
CA SER A 572 -2.69 -23.33 -17.80
C SER A 572 -1.26 -22.86 -18.10
N ARG A 573 -0.86 -21.70 -17.58
CA ARG A 573 0.53 -21.23 -17.66
C ARG A 573 1.49 -22.10 -16.83
N GLN A 574 1.12 -22.55 -15.63
CA GLN A 574 1.94 -23.47 -14.84
C GLN A 574 2.10 -24.82 -15.53
N GLU A 575 1.05 -25.34 -16.18
CA GLU A 575 1.10 -26.56 -17.00
C GLU A 575 2.06 -26.39 -18.19
N LEU A 576 1.99 -25.27 -18.92
CA LEU A 576 2.92 -24.96 -20.01
C LEU A 576 4.37 -24.78 -19.53
N GLU A 577 4.59 -24.11 -18.39
CA GLU A 577 5.92 -23.96 -17.79
C GLU A 577 6.46 -25.29 -17.23
N ALA A 578 5.60 -26.23 -16.83
CA ALA A 578 6.00 -27.61 -16.48
C ALA A 578 6.35 -28.44 -17.73
N ALA A 579 5.53 -28.37 -18.78
CA ALA A 579 5.79 -29.04 -20.05
C ALA A 579 7.09 -28.56 -20.72
N HIS A 580 7.37 -27.25 -20.68
CA HIS A 580 8.62 -26.69 -21.19
C HIS A 580 9.85 -27.22 -20.43
N ARG A 581 9.79 -27.27 -19.10
CA ARG A 581 10.88 -27.84 -18.27
C ARG A 581 11.13 -29.31 -18.58
N ALA A 582 10.08 -30.11 -18.70
CA ALA A 582 10.21 -31.52 -19.10
C ALA A 582 10.82 -31.68 -20.51
N GLN A 583 10.50 -30.76 -21.44
CA GLN A 583 11.12 -30.74 -22.77
C GLN A 583 12.58 -30.29 -22.74
N GLU A 584 12.96 -29.34 -21.88
CA GLU A 584 14.35 -28.92 -21.66
C GLU A 584 15.19 -30.05 -21.04
N GLU A 585 14.67 -30.77 -20.04
CA GLU A 585 15.32 -31.95 -19.46
C GLU A 585 15.48 -33.08 -20.49
N ALA A 586 14.46 -33.34 -21.31
CA ALA A 586 14.55 -34.32 -22.40
C ALA A 586 15.59 -33.93 -23.45
N LEU A 587 15.67 -32.64 -23.81
CA LEU A 587 16.67 -32.11 -24.74
C LEU A 587 18.09 -32.23 -24.18
N LEU A 588 18.29 -31.93 -22.90
CA LEU A 588 19.60 -31.98 -22.23
C LEU A 588 20.09 -33.44 -22.12
N ASN A 589 19.20 -34.37 -21.78
CA ASN A 589 19.49 -35.82 -21.81
C ASN A 589 19.84 -36.31 -23.23
N ALA A 590 19.11 -35.86 -24.26
CA ALA A 590 19.42 -36.21 -25.66
C ALA A 590 20.76 -35.62 -26.14
N GLN A 591 21.13 -34.42 -25.68
CA GLN A 591 22.44 -33.83 -25.93
C GLN A 591 23.56 -34.65 -25.28
N ALA A 592 23.41 -35.05 -24.01
CA ALA A 592 24.39 -35.88 -23.32
C ALA A 592 24.59 -37.27 -24.00
N GLN A 593 23.49 -37.89 -24.47
CA GLN A 593 23.56 -39.13 -25.26
C GLN A 593 24.29 -38.92 -26.59
N LEU A 594 24.03 -37.80 -27.29
CA LEU A 594 24.70 -37.48 -28.54
C LEU A 594 26.21 -37.22 -28.31
N GLU A 595 26.58 -36.50 -27.26
CA GLU A 595 27.99 -36.27 -26.91
C GLU A 595 28.72 -37.59 -26.63
N ALA A 596 28.13 -38.49 -25.83
CA ALA A 596 28.67 -39.83 -25.58
C ALA A 596 28.90 -40.62 -26.88
N LEU A 597 27.90 -40.66 -27.77
CA LEU A 597 28.02 -41.32 -29.08
C LEU A 597 29.09 -40.67 -29.98
N THR A 598 29.29 -39.34 -29.91
CA THR A 598 30.40 -38.71 -30.66
C THR A 598 31.76 -39.02 -30.07
N MET A 599 31.87 -39.31 -28.77
CA MET A 599 33.12 -39.72 -28.13
C MET A 599 33.45 -41.17 -28.47
N GLU A 600 32.49 -42.08 -28.34
CA GLU A 600 32.63 -43.48 -28.78
C GLU A 600 33.01 -43.55 -30.25
N ARG A 601 32.36 -42.76 -31.12
CA ARG A 601 32.74 -42.67 -32.53
C ARG A 601 34.17 -42.17 -32.73
N LYS A 602 34.62 -41.11 -32.04
CA LYS A 602 36.01 -40.60 -32.17
C LYS A 602 37.02 -41.67 -31.77
N GLU A 603 36.71 -42.47 -30.75
CA GLU A 603 37.57 -43.57 -30.29
C GLU A 603 37.59 -44.72 -31.31
N ALA A 604 36.45 -45.08 -31.90
CA ALA A 604 36.36 -46.04 -33.02
C ALA A 604 37.12 -45.55 -34.27
N ASP A 605 36.95 -44.28 -34.67
CA ASP A 605 37.67 -43.64 -35.79
C ASP A 605 39.20 -43.64 -35.53
N LYS A 606 39.65 -43.38 -34.28
CA LYS A 606 41.07 -43.49 -33.88
C LYS A 606 41.58 -44.93 -33.94
N ASN A 607 40.83 -45.89 -33.43
CA ASN A 607 41.20 -47.32 -33.47
C ASN A 607 41.32 -47.83 -34.91
N LEU A 608 40.45 -47.35 -35.82
CA LEU A 608 40.56 -47.59 -37.27
C LEU A 608 41.82 -46.97 -37.88
N GLN A 609 42.19 -45.74 -37.52
CA GLN A 609 43.43 -45.12 -37.98
C GLN A 609 44.65 -45.92 -37.52
N GLU A 610 44.72 -46.28 -36.23
CA GLU A 610 45.82 -47.11 -35.71
C GLU A 610 45.92 -48.47 -36.43
N ALA A 611 44.78 -49.11 -36.72
CA ALA A 611 44.76 -50.36 -37.49
C ALA A 611 45.26 -50.16 -38.93
N ALA A 612 44.86 -49.08 -39.59
CA ALA A 612 45.32 -48.73 -40.93
C ALA A 612 46.82 -48.42 -40.98
N GLU A 613 47.40 -47.79 -39.94
CA GLU A 613 48.84 -47.56 -39.86
C GLU A 613 49.63 -48.84 -39.56
N LYS A 614 49.10 -49.72 -38.71
CA LYS A 614 49.65 -51.07 -38.47
C LYS A 614 49.67 -51.90 -39.77
N LEU A 615 48.61 -51.83 -40.59
CA LEU A 615 48.56 -52.45 -41.91
C LEU A 615 49.58 -51.82 -42.88
N ARG A 616 49.65 -50.49 -42.96
CA ARG A 616 50.60 -49.76 -43.83
C ARG A 616 52.06 -50.08 -43.49
N SER A 617 52.40 -50.21 -42.21
CA SER A 617 53.75 -50.58 -41.78
C SER A 617 54.09 -52.03 -42.10
N ALA A 618 53.15 -52.96 -41.88
CA ALA A 618 53.31 -54.36 -42.29
C ALA A 618 53.47 -54.53 -43.81
N GLU A 619 52.78 -53.72 -44.62
CA GLU A 619 52.94 -53.71 -46.08
C GLU A 619 54.28 -53.13 -46.52
N MET A 620 54.80 -52.08 -45.87
CA MET A 620 56.17 -51.61 -46.12
C MET A 620 57.24 -52.64 -45.73
N GLU A 621 57.08 -53.36 -44.62
CA GLU A 621 58.00 -54.46 -44.29
C GLU A 621 57.88 -55.62 -45.29
N ARG A 622 56.66 -55.94 -45.78
CA ARG A 622 56.48 -56.91 -46.87
C ARG A 622 57.25 -56.48 -48.12
N GLN A 623 57.16 -55.21 -48.52
CA GLN A 623 57.90 -54.65 -49.66
C GLN A 623 59.42 -54.74 -49.45
N LYS A 624 59.94 -54.35 -48.28
CA LYS A 624 61.38 -54.49 -47.96
C LYS A 624 61.86 -55.94 -48.00
N ILE A 625 61.03 -56.89 -47.57
CA ILE A 625 61.33 -58.33 -47.66
C ILE A 625 61.32 -58.77 -49.12
N GLU A 626 60.34 -58.34 -49.92
CA GLU A 626 60.23 -58.64 -51.35
C GLU A 626 61.42 -58.06 -52.15
N GLU A 627 61.84 -56.83 -51.87
CA GLU A 627 63.04 -56.21 -52.44
C GLU A 627 64.32 -56.95 -52.04
N ARG A 628 64.46 -57.33 -50.75
CA ARG A 628 65.59 -58.16 -50.28
C ARG A 628 65.61 -59.53 -50.97
N MET A 629 64.47 -60.13 -51.24
CA MET A 629 64.36 -61.39 -51.98
C MET A 629 64.74 -61.20 -53.45
N LYS A 630 64.27 -60.14 -54.13
CA LYS A 630 64.69 -59.79 -55.49
C LYS A 630 66.19 -59.49 -55.60
N LEU A 631 66.76 -58.76 -54.64
CA LEU A 631 68.22 -58.56 -54.52
C LEU A 631 68.97 -59.88 -54.32
N LYS A 632 68.41 -60.81 -53.55
CA LYS A 632 68.96 -62.15 -53.35
C LYS A 632 68.86 -63.01 -54.61
N GLU A 633 67.80 -62.88 -55.41
CA GLU A 633 67.68 -63.52 -56.74
C GLU A 633 68.69 -62.94 -57.74
N MET A 634 68.79 -61.60 -57.84
CA MET A 634 69.74 -60.92 -58.73
C MET A 634 71.21 -61.21 -58.37
N THR A 635 71.51 -61.51 -57.10
CA THR A 635 72.85 -61.97 -56.67
C THR A 635 73.03 -63.49 -56.72
N SER A 636 71.94 -64.27 -56.90
CA SER A 636 71.97 -65.75 -57.03
C SER A 636 72.11 -66.21 -58.50
N ALA A 637 73.05 -65.62 -59.22
CA ALA A 637 73.29 -65.93 -60.63
C ALA A 637 74.15 -67.20 -60.85
N SER A 638 73.66 -68.39 -60.48
CA SER A 638 74.14 -69.67 -61.07
C SER A 638 73.27 -70.92 -60.82
N LYS A 639 72.66 -71.40 -61.92
CA LYS A 639 72.52 -72.82 -62.32
C LYS A 639 71.95 -73.83 -61.30
N LEU A 640 70.72 -74.30 -61.54
CA LEU A 640 70.44 -75.62 -62.14
C LEU A 640 68.94 -75.86 -62.31
N ALA A 641 68.55 -76.69 -63.29
CA ALA A 641 67.15 -77.03 -63.56
C ALA A 641 66.88 -78.53 -63.34
N LYS A 642 65.88 -78.86 -62.51
CA LYS A 642 65.18 -80.16 -62.40
C LYS A 642 64.14 -80.12 -61.25
N PRO A 643 63.11 -80.99 -61.25
CA PRO A 643 62.37 -81.58 -62.36
C PRO A 643 60.87 -81.16 -62.32
N LEU A 644 60.06 -81.65 -63.26
CA LEU A 644 58.61 -81.43 -63.25
C LEU A 644 57.93 -82.19 -62.09
N GLY A 645 57.37 -81.45 -61.14
CA GLY A 645 56.42 -81.97 -60.14
C GLY A 645 55.00 -82.09 -60.69
N VAL A 646 54.22 -83.04 -60.16
CA VAL A 646 52.85 -83.32 -60.62
C VAL A 646 51.90 -82.19 -60.21
N ARG A 647 50.93 -81.84 -61.06
CA ARG A 647 49.81 -80.96 -60.69
C ARG A 647 48.92 -81.64 -59.65
N GLU A 648 48.86 -81.08 -58.45
CA GLU A 648 47.81 -81.40 -57.49
C GLU A 648 46.45 -80.87 -58.02
N PRO A 649 45.35 -81.62 -57.85
CA PRO A 649 44.03 -81.21 -58.36
C PRO A 649 43.37 -80.13 -57.48
N ASP A 650 42.69 -79.17 -58.12
CA ASP A 650 41.87 -78.14 -57.46
C ASP A 650 40.79 -78.80 -56.56
N PRO A 651 40.83 -78.61 -55.22
CA PRO A 651 39.92 -79.30 -54.30
C PRO A 651 38.45 -78.86 -54.43
N PHE A 652 38.14 -77.84 -55.25
CA PHE A 652 36.79 -77.35 -55.48
C PHE A 652 36.19 -77.76 -56.85
N ILE A 653 36.78 -78.74 -57.55
CA ILE A 653 36.23 -79.30 -58.80
C ILE A 653 36.14 -80.83 -58.72
N THR A 654 34.91 -81.34 -58.79
CA THR A 654 34.64 -82.79 -58.95
C THR A 654 33.92 -83.06 -60.27
N HIS A 655 33.82 -84.33 -60.65
CA HIS A 655 33.31 -84.80 -61.95
C HIS A 655 31.79 -84.58 -62.18
N ARG A 656 31.11 -83.81 -61.33
CA ARG A 656 29.69 -83.41 -61.48
C ARG A 656 29.49 -81.89 -61.60
N GLY A 657 30.57 -81.11 -61.67
CA GLY A 657 30.52 -79.65 -61.79
C GLY A 657 30.80 -78.91 -60.48
N ARG A 658 30.92 -77.58 -60.54
CA ARG A 658 31.16 -76.73 -59.36
C ARG A 658 29.88 -76.53 -58.57
N GLY A 659 29.92 -76.79 -57.26
CA GLY A 659 28.87 -76.37 -56.31
C GLY A 659 27.63 -77.26 -56.20
N ALA A 660 27.76 -78.58 -56.36
CA ALA A 660 26.64 -79.54 -56.26
C ALA A 660 26.69 -80.37 -54.95
N PHE A 661 26.33 -79.76 -53.82
CA PHE A 661 25.91 -80.50 -52.62
C PHE A 661 24.41 -80.77 -52.68
N THR A 662 23.93 -81.81 -51.99
CA THR A 662 22.50 -82.15 -51.95
C THR A 662 21.96 -82.12 -50.53
N GLU A 663 20.63 -82.05 -50.39
CA GLU A 663 19.94 -81.86 -49.11
C GLU A 663 20.21 -82.97 -48.07
N ALA A 664 20.75 -84.12 -48.49
CA ALA A 664 21.19 -85.20 -47.62
C ALA A 664 22.55 -84.95 -46.91
N ASP A 665 23.38 -84.01 -47.41
CA ASP A 665 24.72 -83.76 -46.86
C ASP A 665 24.69 -83.07 -45.47
N PHE A 666 23.54 -82.53 -45.05
CA PHE A 666 23.34 -81.86 -43.76
C PHE A 666 22.93 -82.78 -42.60
N CYS A 667 22.84 -84.09 -42.80
CA CYS A 667 22.29 -85.04 -41.81
C CYS A 667 23.36 -85.93 -41.14
N ARG A 668 24.15 -85.39 -40.18
CA ARG A 668 24.92 -86.21 -39.22
C ARG A 668 24.91 -85.69 -37.76
N SER A 669 24.12 -86.36 -36.93
CA SER A 669 24.26 -86.55 -35.47
C SER A 669 23.59 -87.89 -35.14
N PRO A 670 24.14 -88.75 -34.25
CA PRO A 670 24.22 -88.56 -32.78
C PRO A 670 25.65 -88.75 -32.23
N GLY A 671 26.01 -88.63 -30.93
CA GLY A 671 25.28 -88.65 -29.63
C GLY A 671 25.73 -89.86 -28.77
N PRO A 672 25.38 -90.04 -27.46
CA PRO A 672 24.79 -89.15 -26.41
C PRO A 672 25.91 -88.62 -25.44
N VAL A 673 25.74 -87.88 -24.32
CA VAL A 673 24.61 -87.39 -23.45
C VAL A 673 24.19 -88.25 -22.23
N ASN A 674 24.79 -88.02 -21.04
CA ASN A 674 24.30 -88.16 -19.63
C ASN A 674 25.54 -88.12 -18.66
N GLY A 675 25.56 -87.73 -17.38
CA GLY A 675 24.59 -87.40 -16.29
C GLY A 675 25.27 -87.79 -14.94
N THR A 676 25.05 -87.26 -13.72
CA THR A 676 24.03 -86.32 -13.19
C THR A 676 24.41 -85.82 -11.76
N ARG A 677 23.79 -84.72 -11.28
CA ARG A 677 23.33 -84.43 -9.88
C ARG A 677 24.28 -84.00 -8.71
N TYR A 678 23.90 -82.85 -8.13
CA TYR A 678 23.45 -82.58 -6.73
C TYR A 678 24.27 -81.79 -5.67
N ASN A 679 23.52 -80.88 -5.01
CA ASN A 679 23.53 -80.45 -3.58
C ASN A 679 24.65 -79.52 -3.05
N PHE A 680 24.30 -78.29 -2.64
CA PHE A 680 23.94 -77.80 -1.26
C PHE A 680 25.20 -77.45 -0.40
N ASN A 681 25.20 -76.46 0.50
CA ASN A 681 24.09 -75.77 1.19
C ASN A 681 24.40 -74.29 1.60
N HIS A 682 23.40 -73.62 2.19
CA HIS A 682 23.33 -72.42 3.08
C HIS A 682 24.64 -71.78 3.65
N SER A 683 24.67 -70.49 4.06
CA SER A 683 23.66 -69.77 4.89
C SER A 683 23.66 -68.22 4.83
N ASP A 684 22.45 -67.63 4.98
CA ASP A 684 22.03 -66.53 5.90
C ASP A 684 22.75 -65.13 5.92
N GLN A 685 22.09 -63.98 6.22
CA GLN A 685 20.66 -63.67 6.44
C GLN A 685 20.31 -62.16 6.31
N SER A 686 18.99 -61.91 6.18
CA SER A 686 18.20 -60.69 6.54
C SER A 686 18.24 -59.45 5.62
N GLY A 687 17.12 -58.71 5.44
CA GLY A 687 15.72 -59.07 5.72
C GLY A 687 14.73 -57.90 5.90
N GLN A 688 13.53 -58.02 5.29
CA GLN A 688 12.27 -57.28 5.57
C GLN A 688 12.21 -55.76 5.24
N SER A 689 11.07 -55.16 4.86
CA SER A 689 9.74 -55.70 4.43
C SER A 689 8.86 -54.64 3.68
N ASP A 690 7.69 -55.11 3.20
CA ASP A 690 6.43 -54.39 2.87
C ASP A 690 6.35 -53.57 1.54
N PHE A 691 5.57 -53.96 0.50
CA PHE A 691 4.08 -54.06 0.33
C PHE A 691 3.32 -52.73 0.60
N SER A 692 2.27 -52.34 -0.15
CA SER A 692 1.49 -53.01 -1.22
C SER A 692 0.84 -52.06 -2.25
N GLU A 693 0.34 -52.62 -3.38
CA GLU A 693 -0.94 -52.35 -4.11
C GLU A 693 -1.39 -50.91 -4.52
N SER A 694 -2.20 -50.70 -5.57
CA SER A 694 -2.52 -51.48 -6.79
C SER A 694 -3.16 -50.58 -7.89
N ASP A 695 -3.34 -51.15 -9.09
CA ASP A 695 -4.35 -50.86 -10.15
C ASP A 695 -4.66 -49.43 -10.65
N GLY A 696 -4.78 -49.29 -11.98
CA GLY A 696 -5.23 -48.06 -12.65
C GLY A 696 -5.21 -48.19 -14.18
N GLU A 697 -6.38 -48.34 -14.79
CA GLU A 697 -6.55 -48.77 -16.19
C GLU A 697 -6.07 -47.77 -17.26
N ARG A 698 -5.75 -48.29 -18.46
CA ARG A 698 -5.64 -47.49 -19.70
C ARG A 698 -6.99 -47.40 -20.40
N SER A 699 -7.34 -46.22 -20.92
CA SER A 699 -8.21 -46.10 -22.11
C SER A 699 -7.91 -44.83 -22.91
N SER A 700 -8.21 -44.88 -24.20
CA SER A 700 -7.94 -43.82 -25.18
C SER A 700 -9.09 -42.80 -25.28
N PRO A 701 -8.81 -41.56 -25.72
CA PRO A 701 -9.82 -40.72 -26.36
C PRO A 701 -9.86 -40.97 -27.87
N ALA A 702 -11.06 -41.03 -28.43
CA ALA A 702 -11.33 -40.86 -29.86
C ALA A 702 -12.15 -39.56 -30.05
N ALA A 703 -12.27 -39.09 -31.30
CA ALA A 703 -12.90 -37.81 -31.59
C ALA A 703 -14.42 -37.78 -31.33
N VAL A 704 -14.91 -36.64 -30.83
CA VAL A 704 -15.68 -35.68 -31.65
C VAL A 704 -15.09 -34.28 -31.40
#